data_AF-E1K0V2-F1
#
_entry.id   AF-E1K0V2-F1
#
_cell.length_a   1.000
_cell.length_b   1.000
_cell.length_c   1.000
_cell.angle_alpha   90.00
_cell.angle_beta   90.00
_cell.angle_gamma   90.00
#
_symmetry.space_group_name_H-M   'P 1'
#
loop_
_entity.id
_entity.type
_entity.pdbx_description
1 polymer ?
#
loop_
_entity_poly.entity_id
_entity_poly.type
_entity_poly.pdbx_seq_one_letter_code
_entity_poly.pdbx_strand_id
1 'polypeptide(L)'
;MEYPVWHLAAFGGGFWIILIAVLHVFVAHFAVGGGLFLVLTEARARRLGSAPLLEYLHRHTRFFLLLTMVFGGLSGVGIWLTITTLAPQATLVLVRTFAWGWATEWAFFAGEIGALLVYYYGFDRLDAKTHMRVGFFYFLFAFLSLFAINGIIGFMLTPGKWPVTLDFWDGFFNPTFWPSLVLRSALALLLAGLFGFATALGIRDETAREIMLRMSCRWVVAAAPVLLLSGWWYVGVLPDAVRAFVLHRSQEIASYRAAYPALLVALAAGALALVTRLPLPLRRVFAVVLLLLGLGLVGTFETIREAARKPWLVYGQLWATDIRPTSVAPYDAPFLPRTKWAKIKRVTPENRLAAGKELYDLQCLACHSVGGPFKDIRDYTGHIGAAGVAAYLTGQGKLFTQMPPFLGDKDERDALAAYIAEGINGKKPVKPKPVSIEPVTVDLPAFDAASSPYLLIGFNSLGVVATAGCDGSFSLSVPGNTLEAVLIRRDVMPEVVTKDVTLAYAAPEGFKHPAARSDFWKYSKALVGKELAPDVSLTGLRPDGEMKAGDKLFAAAGIPVTPYPEKGGVNPYPVFTLTARDAKTGEVLAATKAVAPASTEMRCHTCHGGAPGVDGVTGVSTETAKGILAVHDRRNGTDLSARAAAGNPVACQSCHPDAGPNAGVSAKDGKALLSLSAAIHGFHASYLAGGDAKVCANCHPTAPDGVTQAQRDNHSAAGVTCVNCHGYMEDHALSLLRHERMVGKKAADWLMKPLTPRSVAAVSDVKPRAAWMQEPDCLTCHKDFMLPGTHATAFNTWTANATQLFRNRKEYTGNVPCAACHGSPHATFVAVNDYGVDINNIPGMQYMGVPGVVGSGKRCDVCHTVEMEGGEVHHPNMVKE
;
A
#
# COMPACT_ATOMS: atom_id res chain seq x y z
N MET A 1 -3.38 -22.17 -18.11
CA MET A 1 -4.26 -22.86 -17.15
C MET A 1 -4.71 -24.16 -17.80
N GLU A 2 -4.11 -25.28 -17.38
CA GLU A 2 -4.32 -26.59 -18.04
C GLU A 2 -5.48 -27.41 -17.44
N TYR A 3 -5.89 -27.09 -16.21
CA TYR A 3 -6.90 -27.82 -15.46
C TYR A 3 -8.12 -26.95 -15.14
N PRO A 4 -9.30 -27.57 -14.96
CA PRO A 4 -10.49 -26.86 -14.52
C PRO A 4 -10.35 -26.41 -13.06
N VAL A 5 -11.08 -25.36 -12.69
CA VAL A 5 -11.14 -24.87 -11.30
C VAL A 5 -12.24 -25.60 -10.53
N TRP A 6 -11.91 -26.12 -9.35
CA TRP A 6 -12.93 -26.62 -8.43
C TRP A 6 -13.60 -25.45 -7.70
N HIS A 7 -14.83 -25.10 -8.11
CA HIS A 7 -15.50 -23.89 -7.66
C HIS A 7 -16.15 -24.06 -6.27
N LEU A 8 -15.45 -23.63 -5.22
CA LEU A 8 -15.91 -23.66 -3.82
C LEU A 8 -16.09 -22.25 -3.27
N ALA A 9 -17.04 -21.45 -3.76
CA ALA A 9 -17.15 -20.01 -3.42
C ALA A 9 -16.89 -19.65 -1.93
N ALA A 10 -17.69 -20.20 -1.00
CA ALA A 10 -17.59 -19.88 0.43
C ALA A 10 -16.45 -20.62 1.17
N PHE A 11 -15.99 -21.76 0.67
CA PHE A 11 -14.93 -22.55 1.32
C PHE A 11 -13.65 -22.66 0.47
N GLY A 12 -13.50 -21.74 -0.47
CA GLY A 12 -12.34 -21.56 -1.33
C GLY A 12 -11.19 -20.86 -0.59
N GLY A 13 -10.08 -20.59 -1.27
CA GLY A 13 -8.98 -19.84 -0.67
C GLY A 13 -8.05 -20.62 0.28
N GLY A 14 -8.00 -21.95 0.18
CA GLY A 14 -7.09 -22.80 0.98
C GLY A 14 -7.65 -23.27 2.33
N PHE A 15 -8.92 -22.96 2.64
CA PHE A 15 -9.61 -23.39 3.88
C PHE A 15 -9.50 -24.92 4.12
N TRP A 16 -9.87 -25.73 3.12
CA TRP A 16 -9.85 -27.19 3.23
C TRP A 16 -8.44 -27.75 3.43
N ILE A 17 -7.44 -27.12 2.81
CA ILE A 17 -6.04 -27.50 2.99
C ILE A 17 -5.65 -27.26 4.46
N ILE A 18 -5.96 -26.09 5.02
CA ILE A 18 -5.62 -25.78 6.42
C ILE A 18 -6.33 -26.74 7.38
N LEU A 19 -7.64 -26.95 7.21
CA LEU A 19 -8.43 -27.79 8.11
C LEU A 19 -7.93 -29.25 8.11
N ILE A 20 -7.78 -29.84 6.92
CA ILE A 20 -7.41 -31.25 6.79
C ILE A 20 -5.93 -31.45 7.14
N ALA A 21 -5.03 -30.57 6.66
CA ALA A 21 -3.60 -30.71 6.91
C ALA A 21 -3.27 -30.55 8.39
N VAL A 22 -3.82 -29.56 9.10
CA VAL A 22 -3.53 -29.36 10.53
C VAL A 22 -4.00 -30.55 11.37
N LEU A 23 -5.21 -31.05 11.11
CA LEU A 23 -5.75 -32.21 11.82
C LEU A 23 -4.97 -33.49 11.53
N HIS A 24 -4.65 -33.74 10.27
CA HIS A 24 -3.85 -34.89 9.88
C HIS A 24 -2.44 -34.83 10.48
N VAL A 25 -1.76 -33.69 10.35
CA VAL A 25 -0.40 -33.48 10.89
C VAL A 25 -0.39 -33.68 12.41
N PHE A 26 -1.38 -33.18 13.14
CA PHE A 26 -1.48 -33.38 14.58
C PHE A 26 -1.54 -34.86 14.96
N VAL A 27 -2.32 -35.67 14.24
CA VAL A 27 -2.43 -37.12 14.49
C VAL A 27 -1.23 -37.89 13.96
N ALA A 28 -0.70 -37.54 12.79
CA ALA A 28 0.46 -38.19 12.19
C ALA A 28 1.71 -37.99 13.05
N HIS A 29 1.94 -36.79 13.59
CA HIS A 29 3.07 -36.56 14.49
C HIS A 29 2.87 -37.27 15.83
N PHE A 30 1.63 -37.40 16.32
CA PHE A 30 1.35 -38.27 17.45
C PHE A 30 1.63 -39.74 17.13
N ALA A 31 1.37 -40.23 15.92
CA ALA A 31 1.73 -41.59 15.50
C ALA A 31 3.23 -41.83 15.62
N VAL A 32 4.06 -40.92 15.10
CA VAL A 32 5.53 -41.02 15.18
C VAL A 32 6.03 -41.01 16.64
N GLY A 33 5.66 -39.98 17.41
CA GLY A 33 6.14 -39.85 18.78
C GLY A 33 5.55 -40.90 19.72
N GLY A 34 4.28 -41.23 19.50
CA GLY A 34 3.53 -42.23 20.25
C GLY A 34 4.09 -43.64 20.04
N GLY A 35 4.61 -43.95 18.87
CA GLY A 35 5.36 -45.19 18.62
C GLY A 35 6.52 -45.38 19.58
N LEU A 36 7.36 -44.36 19.74
CA LEU A 36 8.46 -44.39 20.71
C LEU A 36 7.94 -44.43 22.14
N PHE A 37 6.85 -43.71 22.42
CA PHE A 37 6.21 -43.68 23.73
C PHE A 37 5.71 -45.06 24.16
N LEU A 38 5.12 -45.85 23.25
CA LEU A 38 4.69 -47.23 23.52
C LEU A 38 5.85 -48.09 24.00
N VAL A 39 6.95 -48.12 23.23
CA VAL A 39 8.13 -48.95 23.51
C VAL A 39 8.81 -48.55 24.83
N LEU A 40 8.99 -47.25 25.06
CA LEU A 40 9.65 -46.76 26.28
C LEU A 40 8.77 -46.93 27.52
N THR A 41 7.44 -46.82 27.37
CA THR A 41 6.49 -47.10 28.45
C THR A 41 6.48 -48.58 28.79
N GLU A 42 6.51 -49.46 27.79
CA GLU A 42 6.62 -50.91 28.03
C GLU A 42 7.92 -51.28 28.74
N ALA A 43 9.05 -50.77 28.24
CA ALA A 43 10.36 -50.96 28.86
C ALA A 43 10.33 -50.58 30.33
N ARG A 44 9.70 -49.45 30.65
CA ARG A 44 9.58 -48.94 32.01
C ARG A 44 8.65 -49.79 32.86
N ALA A 45 7.47 -50.15 32.34
CA ALA A 45 6.49 -50.98 33.05
C ALA A 45 7.08 -52.34 33.44
N ARG A 46 7.82 -52.97 32.51
CA ARG A 46 8.50 -54.25 32.75
C ARG A 46 9.67 -54.13 33.73
N ARG A 47 10.50 -53.08 33.64
CA ARG A 47 11.56 -52.81 34.64
C ARG A 47 11.03 -52.58 36.05
N LEU A 48 9.84 -51.98 36.17
CA LEU A 48 9.17 -51.74 37.45
C LEU A 48 8.31 -52.90 37.92
N GLY A 49 8.13 -53.96 37.12
CA GLY A 49 7.20 -55.05 37.43
C GLY A 49 5.75 -54.59 37.61
N SER A 50 5.34 -53.50 36.95
CA SER A 50 4.05 -52.85 37.22
C SER A 50 2.94 -53.35 36.30
N ALA A 51 2.07 -54.22 36.82
CA ALA A 51 0.87 -54.68 36.12
C ALA A 51 -0.09 -53.52 35.72
N PRO A 52 -0.36 -52.50 36.58
CA PRO A 52 -1.21 -51.37 36.18
C PRO A 52 -0.67 -50.57 34.98
N LEU A 53 0.66 -50.47 34.83
CA LEU A 53 1.27 -49.80 33.68
C LEU A 53 1.16 -50.63 32.40
N LEU A 54 1.23 -51.96 32.49
CA LEU A 54 1.01 -52.84 31.34
C LEU A 54 -0.46 -52.84 30.89
N GLU A 55 -1.41 -52.86 31.84
CA GLU A 55 -2.85 -52.72 31.53
C GLU A 55 -3.14 -51.36 30.87
N TYR A 56 -2.58 -50.28 31.42
CA TYR A 56 -2.64 -48.96 30.81
C TYR A 56 -2.10 -48.97 29.38
N LEU A 57 -0.92 -49.57 29.17
CA LEU A 57 -0.27 -49.61 27.87
C LEU A 57 -1.12 -50.36 26.84
N HIS A 58 -1.73 -51.50 27.19
CA HIS A 58 -2.63 -52.24 26.30
C HIS A 58 -3.83 -51.37 25.90
N ARG A 59 -4.47 -50.71 26.88
CA ARG A 59 -5.59 -49.80 26.63
C ARG A 59 -5.18 -48.57 25.79
N HIS A 60 -4.03 -47.98 26.08
CA HIS A 60 -3.48 -46.86 25.32
C HIS A 60 -3.15 -47.29 23.89
N THR A 61 -2.63 -48.50 23.69
CA THR A 61 -2.36 -49.07 22.35
C THR A 61 -3.65 -49.20 21.53
N ARG A 62 -4.77 -49.62 22.14
CA ARG A 62 -6.08 -49.62 21.46
C ARG A 62 -6.50 -48.22 21.01
N PHE A 63 -6.42 -47.24 21.91
CA PHE A 63 -6.72 -45.84 21.60
C PHE A 63 -5.82 -45.31 20.48
N PHE A 64 -4.53 -45.57 20.60
CA PHE A 64 -3.50 -45.20 19.64
C PHE A 64 -3.82 -45.77 18.27
N LEU A 65 -4.07 -47.09 18.17
CA LEU A 65 -4.48 -47.75 16.92
C LEU A 65 -5.71 -47.12 16.29
N LEU A 66 -6.79 -46.89 17.06
CA LEU A 66 -8.00 -46.27 16.49
C LEU A 66 -7.74 -44.85 15.97
N LEU A 67 -6.98 -44.04 16.70
CA LEU A 67 -6.72 -42.66 16.31
C LEU A 67 -5.73 -42.57 15.13
N THR A 68 -4.59 -43.24 15.22
CA THR A 68 -3.50 -43.09 14.23
C THR A 68 -3.75 -43.91 12.97
N MET A 69 -4.24 -45.15 13.09
CA MET A 69 -4.51 -46.00 11.92
C MET A 69 -5.80 -45.57 11.20
N VAL A 70 -6.92 -45.46 11.93
CA VAL A 70 -8.23 -45.21 11.29
C VAL A 70 -8.38 -43.74 10.91
N PHE A 71 -8.33 -42.84 11.89
CA PHE A 71 -8.47 -41.41 11.60
C PHE A 71 -7.24 -40.86 10.84
N GLY A 72 -6.03 -41.23 11.23
CA GLY A 72 -4.81 -40.83 10.52
C GLY A 72 -4.78 -41.33 9.07
N GLY A 73 -5.12 -42.60 8.83
CA GLY A 73 -5.21 -43.15 7.47
C GLY A 73 -6.27 -42.46 6.60
N LEU A 74 -7.49 -42.28 7.12
CA LEU A 74 -8.58 -41.60 6.39
C LEU A 74 -8.25 -40.13 6.09
N SER A 75 -7.69 -39.41 7.06
CA SER A 75 -7.31 -38.01 6.87
C SER A 75 -6.14 -37.86 5.89
N GLY A 76 -5.23 -38.84 5.82
CA GLY A 76 -4.14 -38.87 4.82
C GLY A 76 -4.67 -39.02 3.40
N VAL A 77 -5.62 -39.92 3.17
CA VAL A 77 -6.33 -40.03 1.88
C VAL A 77 -7.09 -38.73 1.57
N GLY A 78 -7.69 -38.11 2.58
CA GLY A 78 -8.35 -36.80 2.46
C GLY A 78 -7.43 -35.69 1.95
N ILE A 79 -6.16 -35.66 2.37
CA ILE A 79 -5.17 -34.72 1.85
C ILE A 79 -4.96 -34.93 0.35
N TRP A 80 -4.75 -36.17 -0.09
CA TRP A 80 -4.49 -36.49 -1.50
C TRP A 80 -5.62 -36.04 -2.42
N LEU A 81 -6.87 -36.31 -2.02
CA LEU A 81 -8.05 -35.83 -2.77
C LEU A 81 -8.09 -34.30 -2.83
N THR A 82 -7.81 -33.64 -1.72
CA THR A 82 -7.87 -32.18 -1.59
C THR A 82 -6.79 -31.49 -2.43
N ILE A 83 -5.53 -31.93 -2.36
CA ILE A 83 -4.44 -31.30 -3.13
C ILE A 83 -4.58 -31.54 -4.64
N THR A 84 -5.06 -32.72 -5.04
CA THR A 84 -5.24 -33.07 -6.47
C THR A 84 -6.33 -32.22 -7.12
N THR A 85 -7.36 -31.84 -6.35
CA THR A 85 -8.49 -31.05 -6.85
C THR A 85 -8.26 -29.55 -6.75
N LEU A 86 -7.57 -29.07 -5.70
CA LEU A 86 -7.31 -27.64 -5.50
C LEU A 86 -6.03 -27.14 -6.18
N ALA A 87 -5.02 -27.99 -6.34
CA ALA A 87 -3.71 -27.63 -6.91
C ALA A 87 -3.13 -28.77 -7.78
N PRO A 88 -3.81 -29.13 -8.89
CA PRO A 88 -3.41 -30.24 -9.75
C PRO A 88 -2.02 -30.08 -10.38
N GLN A 89 -1.60 -28.88 -10.81
CA GLN A 89 -0.24 -28.66 -11.32
C GLN A 89 0.81 -28.85 -10.24
N ALA A 90 0.57 -28.32 -9.04
CA ALA A 90 1.50 -28.52 -7.92
C ALA A 90 1.64 -30.00 -7.58
N THR A 91 0.50 -30.71 -7.48
CA THR A 91 0.47 -32.15 -7.22
C THR A 91 1.21 -32.92 -8.31
N LEU A 92 1.01 -32.57 -9.58
CA LEU A 92 1.72 -33.20 -10.70
C LEU A 92 3.24 -32.98 -10.64
N VAL A 93 3.70 -31.77 -10.27
CA VAL A 93 5.13 -31.49 -10.08
C VAL A 93 5.70 -32.38 -9.00
N LEU A 94 5.04 -32.48 -7.85
CA LEU A 94 5.50 -33.32 -6.74
C LEU A 94 5.52 -34.80 -7.12
N VAL A 95 4.49 -35.31 -7.80
CA VAL A 95 4.43 -36.71 -8.25
C VAL A 95 5.53 -37.01 -9.26
N ARG A 96 5.71 -36.17 -10.28
CA ARG A 96 6.77 -36.39 -11.29
C ARG A 96 8.17 -36.34 -10.69
N THR A 97 8.37 -35.51 -9.69
CA THR A 97 9.68 -35.33 -9.05
C THR A 97 9.97 -36.42 -8.01
N PHE A 98 8.97 -36.82 -7.23
CA PHE A 98 9.15 -37.66 -6.04
C PHE A 98 8.29 -38.92 -6.02
N ALA A 99 7.89 -39.47 -7.18
CA ALA A 99 7.09 -40.70 -7.26
C ALA A 99 7.64 -41.82 -6.36
N TRP A 100 8.96 -42.07 -6.44
CA TRP A 100 9.63 -43.07 -5.60
C TRP A 100 9.71 -42.68 -4.13
N GLY A 101 9.85 -41.39 -3.81
CA GLY A 101 9.80 -40.92 -2.42
C GLY A 101 8.45 -41.19 -1.76
N TRP A 102 7.35 -40.94 -2.49
CA TRP A 102 5.99 -41.27 -2.05
C TRP A 102 5.78 -42.78 -1.92
N ALA A 103 6.22 -43.56 -2.91
CA ALA A 103 6.11 -45.03 -2.84
C ALA A 103 6.88 -45.59 -1.62
N THR A 104 8.06 -45.04 -1.31
CA THR A 104 8.83 -45.39 -0.12
C THR A 104 8.09 -45.03 1.17
N GLU A 105 7.48 -43.85 1.26
CA GLU A 105 6.63 -43.47 2.41
C GLU A 105 5.48 -44.46 2.60
N TRP A 106 4.78 -44.85 1.53
CA TRP A 106 3.64 -45.78 1.61
C TRP A 106 4.07 -47.19 2.07
N ALA A 107 5.26 -47.65 1.67
CA ALA A 107 5.83 -48.90 2.16
C ALA A 107 6.11 -48.84 3.67
N PHE A 108 6.67 -47.72 4.15
CA PHE A 108 6.85 -47.51 5.59
C PHE A 108 5.50 -47.44 6.32
N PHE A 109 4.51 -46.74 5.78
CA PHE A 109 3.16 -46.69 6.36
C PHE A 109 2.49 -48.07 6.44
N ALA A 110 2.63 -48.92 5.42
CA ALA A 110 2.14 -50.30 5.48
C ALA A 110 2.87 -51.13 6.56
N GLY A 111 4.19 -50.96 6.67
CA GLY A 111 5.00 -51.56 7.74
C GLY A 111 4.60 -51.09 9.13
N GLU A 112 4.31 -49.80 9.28
CA GLU A 112 3.77 -49.18 10.49
C GLU A 112 2.45 -49.85 10.90
N ILE A 113 1.47 -49.93 10.01
CA ILE A 113 0.17 -50.57 10.28
C ILE A 113 0.35 -52.03 10.70
N GLY A 114 1.14 -52.80 9.94
CA GLY A 114 1.41 -54.20 10.23
C GLY A 114 2.05 -54.40 11.60
N ALA A 115 3.08 -53.61 11.93
CA ALA A 115 3.73 -53.65 13.22
C ALA A 115 2.77 -53.27 14.37
N LEU A 116 1.90 -52.27 14.18
CA LEU A 116 0.94 -51.85 15.19
C LEU A 116 -0.11 -52.93 15.49
N LEU A 117 -0.62 -53.59 14.45
CA LEU A 117 -1.58 -54.69 14.60
C LEU A 117 -0.95 -55.87 15.33
N VAL A 118 0.28 -56.25 14.96
CA VAL A 118 1.01 -57.33 15.65
C VAL A 118 1.32 -56.95 17.10
N TYR A 119 1.70 -55.71 17.36
CA TYR A 119 1.94 -55.21 18.71
C TYR A 119 0.66 -55.28 19.55
N TYR A 120 -0.48 -54.77 19.05
CA TYR A 120 -1.74 -54.79 19.79
C TYR A 120 -2.28 -56.20 20.03
N TYR A 121 -2.44 -57.02 18.99
CA TYR A 121 -3.00 -58.37 19.12
C TYR A 121 -2.00 -59.39 19.72
N GLY A 122 -0.71 -59.05 19.70
CA GLY A 122 0.36 -59.85 20.29
C GLY A 122 0.63 -59.55 21.76
N PHE A 123 -0.09 -58.61 22.38
CA PHE A 123 0.22 -58.10 23.73
C PHE A 123 0.36 -59.20 24.79
N ASP A 124 -0.56 -60.18 24.78
CA ASP A 124 -0.56 -61.32 25.70
C ASP A 124 -0.01 -62.62 25.07
N ARG A 125 0.40 -62.57 23.79
CA ARG A 125 0.83 -63.76 23.01
C ARG A 125 2.35 -63.81 22.75
N LEU A 126 3.00 -62.65 22.68
CA LEU A 126 4.43 -62.54 22.39
C LEU A 126 5.23 -62.42 23.68
N ASP A 127 6.46 -62.95 23.68
CA ASP A 127 7.40 -62.66 24.75
C ASP A 127 7.78 -61.16 24.75
N ALA A 128 8.14 -60.65 25.92
CA ALA A 128 8.45 -59.23 26.12
C ALA A 128 9.50 -58.67 25.14
N LYS A 129 10.54 -59.45 24.82
CA LYS A 129 11.64 -58.98 23.97
C LYS A 129 11.18 -58.89 22.51
N THR A 130 10.33 -59.81 22.07
CA THR A 130 9.74 -59.78 20.73
C THR A 130 8.68 -58.69 20.61
N HIS A 131 7.80 -58.55 21.61
CA HIS A 131 6.78 -57.51 21.64
C HIS A 131 7.39 -56.10 21.56
N MET A 132 8.40 -55.80 22.38
CA MET A 132 9.11 -54.52 22.33
C MET A 132 9.87 -54.30 21.00
N ARG A 133 10.39 -55.37 20.37
CA ARG A 133 11.03 -55.28 19.03
C ARG A 133 10.01 -54.88 17.97
N VAL A 134 8.80 -55.48 17.99
CA VAL A 134 7.71 -55.09 17.09
C VAL A 134 7.31 -53.63 17.31
N GLY A 135 7.17 -53.19 18.56
CA GLY A 135 6.89 -51.79 18.87
C GLY A 135 7.99 -50.84 18.37
N PHE A 136 9.26 -51.25 18.43
CA PHE A 136 10.37 -50.46 17.88
C PHE A 136 10.31 -50.38 16.36
N PHE A 137 9.97 -51.48 15.67
CA PHE A 137 9.76 -51.44 14.22
C PHE A 137 8.62 -50.50 13.83
N TYR A 138 7.52 -50.47 14.60
CA TYR A 138 6.47 -49.46 14.42
C TYR A 138 7.05 -48.05 14.46
N PHE A 139 7.80 -47.70 15.52
CA PHE A 139 8.43 -46.38 15.65
C PHE A 139 9.36 -46.07 14.49
N LEU A 140 10.20 -47.03 14.10
CA LEU A 140 11.15 -46.87 13.00
C LEU A 140 10.42 -46.57 11.68
N PHE A 141 9.38 -47.35 11.35
CA PHE A 141 8.60 -47.12 10.14
C PHE A 141 7.87 -45.78 10.18
N ALA A 142 7.23 -45.41 11.29
CA ALA A 142 6.58 -44.12 11.44
C ALA A 142 7.57 -42.95 11.28
N PHE A 143 8.77 -43.06 11.87
CA PHE A 143 9.83 -42.06 11.72
C PHE A 143 10.36 -41.98 10.27
N LEU A 144 10.51 -43.12 9.59
CA LEU A 144 10.94 -43.16 8.19
C LEU A 144 9.88 -42.59 7.24
N SER A 145 8.58 -42.79 7.53
CA SER A 145 7.48 -42.08 6.85
C SER A 145 7.63 -40.57 7.02
N LEU A 146 7.84 -40.09 8.24
CA LEU A 146 8.10 -38.66 8.52
C LEU A 146 9.34 -38.14 7.76
N PHE A 147 10.42 -38.92 7.72
CA PHE A 147 11.64 -38.57 6.99
C PHE A 147 11.39 -38.40 5.49
N ALA A 148 10.65 -39.33 4.88
CA ALA A 148 10.31 -39.30 3.46
C ALA A 148 9.44 -38.10 3.11
N ILE A 149 8.31 -37.90 3.80
CA ILE A 149 7.39 -36.80 3.51
C ILE A 149 7.99 -35.42 3.81
N ASN A 150 8.89 -35.34 4.80
CA ASN A 150 9.59 -34.10 5.15
C ASN A 150 10.38 -33.53 3.97
N GLY A 151 11.05 -34.37 3.18
CA GLY A 151 11.78 -33.90 1.99
C GLY A 151 10.86 -33.32 0.93
N ILE A 152 9.75 -33.98 0.65
CA ILE A 152 8.77 -33.57 -0.36
C ILE A 152 8.08 -32.26 0.02
N ILE A 153 7.69 -32.10 1.29
CA ILE A 153 7.02 -30.87 1.76
C ILE A 153 8.00 -29.71 1.94
N GLY A 154 9.24 -29.98 2.39
CA GLY A 154 10.30 -28.98 2.48
C GLY A 154 10.66 -28.37 1.12
N PHE A 155 10.65 -29.20 0.08
CA PHE A 155 10.90 -28.80 -1.31
C PHE A 155 9.95 -27.68 -1.77
N MET A 156 8.68 -27.72 -1.38
CA MET A 156 7.70 -26.70 -1.78
C MET A 156 8.10 -25.29 -1.32
N LEU A 157 8.73 -25.16 -0.16
CA LEU A 157 9.19 -23.88 0.41
C LEU A 157 10.59 -23.52 -0.06
N THR A 158 11.51 -24.49 -0.13
CA THR A 158 12.88 -24.27 -0.60
C THR A 158 13.30 -25.32 -1.63
N PRO A 159 12.98 -25.17 -2.93
CA PRO A 159 13.40 -26.13 -3.95
C PRO A 159 14.93 -26.30 -4.09
N GLY A 160 15.72 -25.39 -3.50
CA GLY A 160 17.18 -25.47 -3.53
C GLY A 160 17.72 -25.39 -4.96
N LYS A 161 18.59 -26.33 -5.33
CA LYS A 161 19.22 -26.42 -6.66
C LYS A 161 18.35 -27.11 -7.70
N TRP A 162 17.28 -27.77 -7.27
CA TRP A 162 16.40 -28.56 -8.13
C TRP A 162 15.91 -27.83 -9.39
N PRO A 163 15.53 -26.53 -9.36
CA PRO A 163 15.07 -25.84 -10.57
C PRO A 163 16.08 -25.84 -11.73
N VAL A 164 17.36 -26.06 -11.43
CA VAL A 164 18.45 -26.12 -12.42
C VAL A 164 18.81 -27.57 -12.73
N THR A 165 18.93 -28.42 -11.70
CA THR A 165 19.45 -29.80 -11.87
C THR A 165 18.37 -30.81 -12.24
N LEU A 166 17.13 -30.54 -11.84
CA LEU A 166 15.99 -31.47 -11.87
C LEU A 166 16.27 -32.81 -11.16
N ASP A 167 17.33 -32.87 -10.35
CA ASP A 167 17.78 -34.08 -9.66
C ASP A 167 16.93 -34.36 -8.41
N PHE A 168 16.59 -35.64 -8.20
CA PHE A 168 15.76 -36.07 -7.07
C PHE A 168 16.35 -35.64 -5.73
N TRP A 169 17.65 -35.83 -5.52
CA TRP A 169 18.30 -35.62 -4.22
C TRP A 169 18.49 -34.14 -3.91
N ASP A 170 18.78 -33.32 -4.91
CA ASP A 170 18.83 -31.86 -4.76
C ASP A 170 17.49 -31.26 -4.32
N GLY A 171 16.38 -31.82 -4.78
CA GLY A 171 15.05 -31.43 -4.33
C GLY A 171 14.68 -32.01 -2.96
N PHE A 172 14.99 -33.30 -2.75
CA PHE A 172 14.65 -34.03 -1.53
C PHE A 172 15.42 -33.48 -0.31
N PHE A 173 16.73 -33.31 -0.42
CA PHE A 173 17.59 -32.71 0.61
C PHE A 173 17.69 -31.19 0.44
N ASN A 174 16.53 -30.54 0.34
CA ASN A 174 16.43 -29.09 0.27
C ASN A 174 17.01 -28.37 1.51
N PRO A 175 17.30 -27.06 1.42
CA PRO A 175 17.83 -26.28 2.54
C PRO A 175 17.04 -26.42 3.86
N THR A 176 15.72 -26.56 3.79
CA THR A 176 14.87 -26.73 4.98
C THR A 176 14.77 -28.17 5.49
N PHE A 177 15.32 -29.17 4.80
CA PHE A 177 15.14 -30.59 5.12
C PHE A 177 15.49 -30.91 6.58
N TRP A 178 16.74 -30.64 6.97
CA TRP A 178 17.27 -30.97 8.29
C TRP A 178 16.61 -30.18 9.43
N PRO A 179 16.49 -28.84 9.38
CA PRO A 179 15.79 -28.11 10.42
C PRO A 179 14.32 -28.53 10.54
N SER A 180 13.64 -28.81 9.42
CA SER A 180 12.26 -29.29 9.42
C SER A 180 12.14 -30.68 10.06
N LEU A 181 13.07 -31.60 9.77
CA LEU A 181 13.05 -32.94 10.34
C LEU A 181 13.23 -32.91 11.86
N VAL A 182 14.19 -32.13 12.37
CA VAL A 182 14.43 -31.98 13.81
C VAL A 182 13.22 -31.35 14.49
N LEU A 183 12.66 -30.29 13.91
CA LEU A 183 11.48 -29.61 14.44
C LEU A 183 10.28 -30.55 14.51
N ARG A 184 9.96 -31.24 13.40
CA ARG A 184 8.83 -32.19 13.33
C ARG A 184 9.04 -33.39 14.28
N SER A 185 10.26 -33.88 14.42
CA SER A 185 10.58 -34.94 15.38
C SER A 185 10.34 -34.49 16.83
N ALA A 186 10.83 -33.30 17.20
CA ALA A 186 10.59 -32.74 18.54
C ALA A 186 9.09 -32.49 18.79
N LEU A 187 8.36 -32.05 17.76
CA LEU A 187 6.91 -31.85 17.83
C LEU A 187 6.17 -33.17 18.05
N ALA A 188 6.58 -34.24 17.36
CA ALA A 188 6.05 -35.59 17.56
C ALA A 188 6.23 -36.06 19.02
N LEU A 189 7.42 -35.86 19.59
CA LEU A 189 7.68 -36.18 21.00
C LEU A 189 6.81 -35.33 21.95
N LEU A 190 6.67 -34.04 21.69
CA LEU A 190 5.78 -33.18 22.47
C LEU A 190 4.34 -33.71 22.48
N LEU A 191 3.80 -34.04 21.30
CA LEU A 191 2.44 -34.56 21.15
C LEU A 191 2.25 -35.91 21.83
N ALA A 192 3.25 -36.79 21.78
CA ALA A 192 3.22 -38.06 22.53
C ALA A 192 3.03 -37.84 24.03
N GLY A 193 3.71 -36.84 24.60
CA GLY A 193 3.50 -36.42 25.99
C GLY A 193 2.09 -35.87 26.25
N LEU A 194 1.55 -35.05 25.35
CA LEU A 194 0.20 -34.48 25.51
C LEU A 194 -0.91 -35.55 25.49
N PHE A 195 -0.86 -36.47 24.54
CA PHE A 195 -1.78 -37.60 24.50
C PHE A 195 -1.54 -38.57 25.66
N GLY A 196 -0.29 -38.75 26.08
CA GLY A 196 0.08 -39.50 27.29
C GLY A 196 -0.60 -38.96 28.54
N PHE A 197 -0.66 -37.64 28.73
CA PHE A 197 -1.43 -37.01 29.81
C PHE A 197 -2.91 -37.37 29.75
N ALA A 198 -3.54 -37.22 28.58
CA ALA A 198 -4.96 -37.47 28.41
C ALA A 198 -5.35 -38.91 28.76
N THR A 199 -4.56 -39.89 28.34
CA THR A 199 -4.84 -41.30 28.62
C THR A 199 -4.41 -41.74 30.03
N ALA A 200 -3.34 -41.16 30.59
CA ALA A 200 -2.84 -41.51 31.92
C ALA A 200 -3.85 -41.18 33.04
N LEU A 201 -4.68 -40.16 32.87
CA LEU A 201 -5.71 -39.77 33.83
C LEU A 201 -6.85 -40.80 33.96
N GLY A 202 -6.91 -41.79 33.08
CA GLY A 202 -7.79 -42.96 33.18
C GLY A 202 -7.19 -44.12 33.97
N ILE A 203 -5.95 -44.02 34.47
CA ILE A 203 -5.33 -45.06 35.29
C ILE A 203 -5.92 -45.01 36.71
N ARG A 204 -6.46 -46.15 37.17
CA ARG A 204 -7.07 -46.28 38.50
C ARG A 204 -6.02 -46.23 39.60
N ASP A 205 -4.94 -47.00 39.43
CA ASP A 205 -3.80 -47.01 40.35
C ASP A 205 -3.11 -45.64 40.39
N GLU A 206 -3.03 -45.05 41.58
CA GLU A 206 -2.51 -43.69 41.76
C GLU A 206 -1.00 -43.61 41.48
N THR A 207 -0.24 -44.60 41.91
CA THR A 207 1.22 -44.64 41.72
C THR A 207 1.57 -44.71 40.24
N ALA A 208 0.94 -45.62 39.50
CA ALA A 208 1.11 -45.78 38.05
C ALA A 208 0.64 -44.52 37.31
N ARG A 209 -0.47 -43.90 37.74
CA ARG A 209 -0.95 -42.62 37.19
C ARG A 209 0.11 -41.53 37.33
N GLU A 210 0.64 -41.31 38.53
CA GLU A 210 1.65 -40.29 38.78
C GLU A 210 2.96 -40.53 38.03
N ILE A 211 3.38 -41.80 37.89
CA ILE A 211 4.53 -42.17 37.06
C ILE A 211 4.30 -41.74 35.61
N MET A 212 3.13 -42.05 35.04
CA MET A 212 2.81 -41.71 33.66
C MET A 212 2.65 -40.21 33.44
N LEU A 213 2.07 -39.46 34.39
CA LEU A 213 2.00 -38.00 34.32
C LEU A 213 3.40 -37.38 34.32
N ARG A 214 4.30 -37.83 35.20
CA ARG A 214 5.70 -37.36 35.24
C ARG A 214 6.46 -37.69 33.96
N MET A 215 6.28 -38.90 33.42
CA MET A 215 6.88 -39.29 32.16
C MET A 215 6.37 -38.40 31.03
N SER A 216 5.05 -38.22 30.90
CA SER A 216 4.43 -37.37 29.88
C SER A 216 4.92 -35.92 29.96
N CYS A 217 5.07 -35.38 31.18
CA CYS A 217 5.62 -34.05 31.43
C CYS A 217 7.05 -33.89 30.88
N ARG A 218 7.92 -34.87 31.12
CA ARG A 218 9.31 -34.83 30.63
C ARG A 218 9.38 -34.71 29.11
N TRP A 219 8.49 -35.38 28.38
CA TRP A 219 8.46 -35.31 26.92
C TRP A 219 8.11 -33.89 26.43
N VAL A 220 7.06 -33.29 27.01
CA VAL A 220 6.62 -31.93 26.66
C VAL A 220 7.71 -30.90 27.00
N VAL A 221 8.24 -30.95 28.23
CA VAL A 221 9.23 -29.97 28.72
C VAL A 221 10.56 -30.11 27.98
N ALA A 222 11.02 -31.33 27.67
CA ALA A 222 12.27 -31.54 26.94
C ALA A 222 12.15 -31.17 25.45
N ALA A 223 10.97 -31.34 24.83
CA ALA A 223 10.76 -30.97 23.44
C ALA A 223 10.69 -29.45 23.22
N ALA A 224 10.17 -28.68 24.18
CA ALA A 224 10.00 -27.23 24.07
C ALA A 224 11.28 -26.45 23.68
N PRO A 225 12.45 -26.61 24.35
CA PRO A 225 13.68 -25.91 23.94
C PRO A 225 14.18 -26.35 22.56
N VAL A 226 14.02 -27.64 22.21
CA VAL A 226 14.42 -28.14 20.89
C VAL A 226 13.55 -27.52 19.78
N LEU A 227 12.25 -27.33 20.03
CA LEU A 227 11.34 -26.66 19.09
C LEU A 227 11.70 -25.19 18.90
N LEU A 228 12.11 -24.48 19.95
CA LEU A 228 12.61 -23.10 19.84
C LEU A 228 13.89 -23.02 19.00
N LEU A 229 14.88 -23.87 19.30
CA LEU A 229 16.17 -23.88 18.60
C LEU A 229 16.03 -24.31 17.14
N SER A 230 15.26 -25.36 16.88
CA SER A 230 14.99 -25.83 15.51
C SER A 230 14.15 -24.85 14.71
N GLY A 231 13.19 -24.14 15.34
CA GLY A 231 12.46 -23.04 14.70
C GLY A 231 13.37 -21.87 14.31
N TRP A 232 14.31 -21.49 15.18
CA TRP A 232 15.33 -20.49 14.87
C TRP A 232 16.22 -20.94 13.70
N TRP A 233 16.69 -22.19 13.72
CA TRP A 233 17.48 -22.76 12.62
C TRP A 233 16.70 -22.79 11.30
N TYR A 234 15.41 -23.18 11.36
CA TYR A 234 14.52 -23.19 10.21
C TYR A 234 14.41 -21.82 9.55
N VAL A 235 14.16 -20.76 10.32
CA VAL A 235 14.07 -19.39 9.79
C VAL A 235 15.42 -18.92 9.26
N GLY A 236 16.52 -19.34 9.89
CA GLY A 236 17.89 -19.00 9.49
C GLY A 236 18.25 -19.46 8.08
N VAL A 237 17.74 -20.62 7.63
CA VAL A 237 18.05 -21.20 6.32
C VAL A 237 17.10 -20.75 5.19
N LEU A 238 16.08 -19.94 5.50
CA LEU A 238 15.17 -19.43 4.48
C LEU A 238 15.88 -18.42 3.55
N PRO A 239 15.51 -18.37 2.26
CA PRO A 239 16.00 -17.33 1.34
C PRO A 239 15.76 -15.92 1.90
N ASP A 240 16.68 -14.98 1.65
CA ASP A 240 16.63 -13.63 2.23
C ASP A 240 15.29 -12.92 2.04
N ALA A 241 14.71 -13.01 0.84
CA ALA A 241 13.41 -12.42 0.54
C ALA A 241 12.28 -13.01 1.41
N VAL A 242 12.28 -14.34 1.61
CA VAL A 242 11.30 -15.06 2.44
C VAL A 242 11.52 -14.74 3.92
N ARG A 243 12.78 -14.78 4.37
CA ARG A 243 13.17 -14.49 5.75
C ARG A 243 12.78 -13.06 6.14
N ALA A 244 13.10 -12.07 5.31
CA ALA A 244 12.71 -10.68 5.54
C ALA A 244 11.18 -10.49 5.57
N PHE A 245 10.44 -11.24 4.74
CA PHE A 245 8.99 -11.22 4.77
C PHE A 245 8.41 -11.77 6.07
N VAL A 246 8.85 -12.98 6.47
CA VAL A 246 8.43 -13.65 7.71
C VAL A 246 8.75 -12.79 8.94
N LEU A 247 9.93 -12.18 8.99
CA LEU A 247 10.40 -11.46 10.16
C LEU A 247 9.90 -10.02 10.29
N HIS A 248 9.69 -9.30 9.18
CA HIS A 248 9.56 -7.84 9.23
C HIS A 248 8.39 -7.26 8.42
N ARG A 249 7.85 -7.97 7.42
CA ARG A 249 6.92 -7.35 6.45
C ARG A 249 5.49 -7.91 6.46
N SER A 250 5.23 -8.95 7.26
CA SER A 250 3.92 -9.61 7.32
C SER A 250 3.24 -9.43 8.68
N GLN A 251 2.18 -8.62 8.71
CA GLN A 251 1.28 -8.51 9.85
C GLN A 251 0.46 -9.80 10.04
N GLU A 252 0.10 -10.51 8.95
CA GLU A 252 -0.58 -11.82 9.01
C GLU A 252 0.23 -12.82 9.84
N ILE A 253 1.56 -12.82 9.70
CA ILE A 253 2.47 -13.73 10.40
C ILE A 253 2.89 -13.20 11.77
N ALA A 254 2.73 -11.90 12.06
CA ALA A 254 3.22 -11.28 13.30
C ALA A 254 2.58 -11.90 14.55
N SER A 255 1.26 -12.10 14.54
CA SER A 255 0.53 -12.75 15.63
C SER A 255 0.98 -14.20 15.83
N TYR A 256 1.12 -14.97 14.74
CA TYR A 256 1.58 -16.36 14.80
C TYR A 256 3.03 -16.51 15.26
N ARG A 257 3.92 -15.58 14.88
CA ARG A 257 5.30 -15.55 15.39
C ARG A 257 5.38 -15.30 16.89
N ALA A 258 4.50 -14.46 17.42
CA ALA A 258 4.41 -14.26 18.87
C ALA A 258 3.74 -15.45 19.56
N ALA A 259 2.71 -16.04 18.93
CA ALA A 259 1.98 -17.18 19.46
C ALA A 259 2.85 -18.44 19.59
N TYR A 260 3.74 -18.72 18.64
CA TYR A 260 4.56 -19.94 18.65
C TYR A 260 5.37 -20.14 19.95
N PRO A 261 6.26 -19.20 20.37
CA PRO A 261 6.98 -19.33 21.63
C PRO A 261 6.05 -19.23 22.85
N ALA A 262 4.99 -18.42 22.80
CA ALA A 262 4.03 -18.31 23.90
C ALA A 262 3.28 -19.62 24.16
N LEU A 263 2.85 -20.31 23.11
CA LEU A 263 2.20 -21.62 23.18
C LEU A 263 3.16 -22.67 23.73
N LEU A 264 4.44 -22.66 23.34
CA LEU A 264 5.44 -23.59 23.89
C LEU A 264 5.65 -23.38 25.39
N VAL A 265 5.74 -22.13 25.86
CA VAL A 265 5.84 -21.81 27.28
C VAL A 265 4.57 -22.24 28.02
N ALA A 266 3.38 -21.95 27.47
CA ALA A 266 2.11 -22.36 28.06
C ALA A 266 1.97 -23.89 28.17
N LEU A 267 2.39 -24.62 27.13
CA LEU A 267 2.41 -26.09 27.12
C LEU A 267 3.37 -26.65 28.16
N ALA A 268 4.59 -26.11 28.27
CA ALA A 268 5.57 -26.55 29.26
C ALA A 268 5.10 -26.24 30.70
N ALA A 269 4.60 -25.03 30.96
CA ALA A 269 4.08 -24.64 32.26
C ALA A 269 2.85 -25.46 32.66
N GLY A 270 1.91 -25.68 31.74
CA GLY A 270 0.74 -26.50 32.00
C GLY A 270 1.07 -27.99 32.18
N ALA A 271 2.08 -28.52 31.48
CA ALA A 271 2.61 -29.86 31.71
C ALA A 271 3.23 -30.01 33.12
N LEU A 272 3.95 -28.99 33.60
CA LEU A 272 4.47 -28.95 34.96
C LEU A 272 3.33 -28.89 35.99
N ALA A 273 2.32 -28.06 35.75
CA ALA A 273 1.14 -27.95 36.61
C ALA A 273 0.37 -29.28 36.72
N LEU A 274 0.24 -30.06 35.64
CA LEU A 274 -0.44 -31.36 35.66
C LEU A 274 0.21 -32.41 36.58
N VAL A 275 1.50 -32.24 36.89
CA VAL A 275 2.26 -33.13 37.78
C VAL A 275 2.18 -32.66 39.25
N THR A 276 1.61 -31.49 39.52
CA THR A 276 1.33 -31.02 40.88
C THR A 276 0.07 -31.69 41.46
N ARG A 277 -0.18 -31.58 42.77
CA ARG A 277 -1.30 -32.23 43.48
C ARG A 277 -2.69 -31.60 43.20
N LEU A 278 -2.99 -31.31 41.94
CA LEU A 278 -4.31 -30.83 41.53
C LEU A 278 -5.38 -31.95 41.64
N PRO A 279 -6.64 -31.61 41.96
CA PRO A 279 -7.74 -32.57 41.90
C PRO A 279 -7.89 -33.20 40.51
N LEU A 280 -8.27 -34.48 40.47
CA LEU A 280 -8.39 -35.25 39.23
C LEU A 280 -9.32 -34.62 38.16
N PRO A 281 -10.49 -34.06 38.49
CA PRO A 281 -11.33 -33.37 37.51
C PRO A 281 -10.61 -32.18 36.85
N LEU A 282 -9.88 -31.39 37.62
CA LEU A 282 -9.13 -30.24 37.12
C LEU A 282 -7.98 -30.69 36.20
N ARG A 283 -7.29 -31.78 36.57
CA ARG A 283 -6.26 -32.38 35.70
C ARG A 283 -6.84 -32.85 34.35
N ARG A 284 -8.05 -33.41 34.33
CA ARG A 284 -8.72 -33.81 33.07
C ARG A 284 -9.02 -32.60 32.19
N VAL A 285 -9.55 -31.52 32.77
CA VAL A 285 -9.78 -30.26 32.04
C VAL A 285 -8.46 -29.72 31.48
N PHE A 286 -7.41 -29.66 32.29
CA PHE A 286 -6.10 -29.19 31.84
C PHE A 286 -5.49 -30.06 30.75
N ALA A 287 -5.62 -31.39 30.80
CA ALA A 287 -5.14 -32.26 29.72
C ALA A 287 -5.84 -31.97 28.38
N VAL A 288 -7.16 -31.71 28.40
CA VAL A 288 -7.90 -31.30 27.19
C VAL A 288 -7.43 -29.93 26.69
N VAL A 289 -7.26 -28.96 27.59
CA VAL A 289 -6.74 -27.63 27.23
C VAL A 289 -5.35 -27.75 26.60
N LEU A 290 -4.46 -28.57 27.15
CA LEU A 290 -3.13 -28.77 26.58
C LEU A 290 -3.17 -29.43 25.20
N LEU A 291 -4.10 -30.37 24.95
CA LEU A 291 -4.30 -30.93 23.61
C LEU A 291 -4.77 -29.86 22.62
N LEU A 292 -5.68 -28.97 23.02
CA LEU A 292 -6.12 -27.86 22.18
C LEU A 292 -5.00 -26.85 21.92
N LEU A 293 -4.17 -26.55 22.93
CA LEU A 293 -2.97 -25.72 22.76
C LEU A 293 -1.93 -26.39 21.86
N GLY A 294 -1.77 -27.71 21.94
CA GLY A 294 -0.92 -28.50 21.04
C GLY A 294 -1.41 -28.46 19.59
N LEU A 295 -2.72 -28.57 19.38
CA LEU A 295 -3.34 -28.38 18.07
C LEU A 295 -3.12 -26.96 17.55
N GLY A 296 -3.26 -25.95 18.42
CA GLY A 296 -2.95 -24.55 18.12
C GLY A 296 -1.49 -24.32 17.74
N LEU A 297 -0.54 -25.03 18.38
CA LEU A 297 0.88 -24.97 18.06
C LEU A 297 1.15 -25.55 16.65
N VAL A 298 0.57 -26.72 16.33
CA VAL A 298 0.65 -27.31 14.98
C VAL A 298 0.05 -26.37 13.93
N GLY A 299 -1.14 -25.84 14.20
CA GLY A 299 -1.82 -24.90 13.31
C GLY A 299 -1.02 -23.61 13.09
N THR A 300 -0.40 -23.08 14.14
CA THR A 300 0.49 -21.91 14.07
C THR A 300 1.69 -22.20 13.14
N PHE A 301 2.36 -23.33 13.33
CA PHE A 301 3.51 -23.70 12.50
C PHE A 301 3.13 -23.88 11.01
N GLU A 302 2.08 -24.65 10.72
CA GLU A 302 1.65 -24.90 9.33
C GLU A 302 1.15 -23.61 8.66
N THR A 303 0.50 -22.71 9.39
CA THR A 303 0.08 -21.40 8.87
C THR A 303 1.28 -20.51 8.53
N ILE A 304 2.30 -20.46 9.40
CA ILE A 304 3.54 -19.71 9.12
C ILE A 304 4.23 -20.29 7.89
N ARG A 305 4.37 -21.62 7.79
CA ARG A 305 4.99 -22.30 6.65
C ARG A 305 4.26 -21.99 5.34
N GLU A 306 2.94 -22.08 5.34
CA GLU A 306 2.09 -21.76 4.19
C GLU A 306 2.23 -20.29 3.79
N ALA A 307 2.19 -19.38 4.75
CA ALA A 307 2.32 -17.95 4.50
C ALA A 307 3.73 -17.58 4.00
N ALA A 308 4.79 -18.26 4.48
CA ALA A 308 6.18 -18.00 4.09
C ALA A 308 6.44 -18.32 2.61
N ARG A 309 5.75 -19.30 2.02
CA ARG A 309 5.91 -19.62 0.60
C ARG A 309 5.10 -18.74 -0.34
N LYS A 310 4.09 -17.99 0.13
CA LYS A 310 3.27 -17.12 -0.74
C LYS A 310 4.18 -16.15 -1.53
N PRO A 311 3.91 -15.93 -2.83
CA PRO A 311 2.73 -16.28 -3.61
C PRO A 311 2.82 -17.67 -4.26
N TRP A 312 3.70 -18.55 -3.78
CA TRP A 312 4.06 -19.80 -4.43
C TRP A 312 3.43 -21.03 -3.76
N LEU A 313 3.05 -22.03 -4.55
CA LEU A 313 2.86 -23.41 -4.09
C LEU A 313 4.20 -24.15 -4.09
N VAL A 314 5.02 -23.92 -5.12
CA VAL A 314 6.41 -24.36 -5.21
C VAL A 314 7.25 -23.13 -5.50
N TYR A 315 8.11 -22.76 -4.55
CA TYR A 315 8.81 -21.48 -4.56
C TYR A 315 9.57 -21.21 -5.88
N GLY A 316 9.24 -20.11 -6.55
CA GLY A 316 9.84 -19.71 -7.83
C GLY A 316 9.38 -20.50 -9.06
N GLN A 317 8.51 -21.51 -8.90
CA GLN A 317 8.10 -22.41 -10.00
C GLN A 317 6.61 -22.31 -10.33
N LEU A 318 5.76 -22.21 -9.30
CA LEU A 318 4.31 -22.29 -9.45
C LEU A 318 3.61 -21.40 -8.43
N TRP A 319 2.72 -20.52 -8.89
CA TRP A 319 1.95 -19.64 -8.02
C TRP A 319 0.83 -20.37 -7.27
N ALA A 320 0.29 -19.71 -6.24
CA ALA A 320 -0.89 -20.13 -5.48
C ALA A 320 -2.16 -20.28 -6.31
N THR A 321 -2.16 -19.73 -7.53
CA THR A 321 -3.20 -19.93 -8.55
C THR A 321 -3.01 -21.19 -9.38
N ASP A 322 -2.00 -22.00 -9.08
CA ASP A 322 -1.62 -23.20 -9.85
C ASP A 322 -1.16 -22.88 -11.29
N ILE A 323 -0.74 -21.62 -11.52
CA ILE A 323 -0.23 -21.09 -12.80
C ILE A 323 1.31 -20.97 -12.76
N ARG A 324 1.97 -21.39 -13.84
CA ARG A 324 3.43 -21.24 -14.02
C ARG A 324 3.73 -19.83 -14.56
N PRO A 325 4.67 -19.08 -13.95
CA PRO A 325 5.05 -17.76 -14.47
C PRO A 325 5.57 -17.79 -15.91
N THR A 326 6.33 -18.83 -16.26
CA THR A 326 6.95 -18.99 -17.59
C THR A 326 5.95 -19.21 -18.72
N SER A 327 4.74 -19.70 -18.42
CA SER A 327 3.73 -19.99 -19.45
C SER A 327 2.83 -18.80 -19.80
N VAL A 328 2.97 -17.65 -19.12
CA VAL A 328 1.99 -16.55 -19.21
C VAL A 328 2.57 -15.18 -19.56
N ALA A 329 3.91 -15.04 -19.62
CA ALA A 329 4.54 -13.80 -20.05
C ALA A 329 4.25 -13.49 -21.55
N PRO A 330 3.99 -12.22 -21.92
CA PRO A 330 3.89 -11.05 -21.06
C PRO A 330 2.55 -11.00 -20.29
N TYR A 331 2.57 -10.50 -19.06
CA TYR A 331 1.44 -10.60 -18.12
C TYR A 331 0.24 -9.73 -18.49
N ASP A 332 0.44 -8.70 -19.31
CA ASP A 332 -0.55 -7.77 -19.82
C ASP A 332 -1.21 -8.22 -21.14
N ALA A 333 -0.81 -9.37 -21.69
CA ALA A 333 -1.50 -9.95 -22.83
C ALA A 333 -2.85 -10.58 -22.41
N PRO A 334 -3.88 -10.57 -23.28
CA PRO A 334 -5.19 -11.15 -23.00
C PRO A 334 -5.10 -12.58 -22.46
N PHE A 335 -5.68 -12.84 -21.30
CA PHE A 335 -5.59 -14.10 -20.55
C PHE A 335 -6.68 -15.11 -20.94
N LEU A 336 -7.92 -14.64 -21.13
CA LEU A 336 -9.08 -15.47 -21.45
C LEU A 336 -8.92 -16.27 -22.76
N PRO A 337 -8.43 -15.69 -23.89
CA PRO A 337 -8.15 -16.45 -25.10
C PRO A 337 -7.19 -17.62 -24.90
N ARG A 338 -6.19 -17.44 -24.03
CA ARG A 338 -5.10 -18.40 -23.78
C ARG A 338 -5.46 -19.46 -22.75
N THR A 339 -6.62 -19.35 -22.10
CA THR A 339 -7.04 -20.29 -21.05
C THR A 339 -7.96 -21.36 -21.63
N LYS A 340 -7.52 -22.62 -21.59
CA LYS A 340 -8.24 -23.78 -22.16
C LYS A 340 -9.68 -23.90 -21.66
N TRP A 341 -9.89 -23.66 -20.37
CA TRP A 341 -11.18 -23.84 -19.68
C TRP A 341 -12.02 -22.55 -19.60
N ALA A 342 -11.54 -21.43 -20.14
CA ALA A 342 -12.32 -20.20 -20.19
C ALA A 342 -13.40 -20.30 -21.28
N LYS A 343 -14.66 -20.04 -20.92
CA LYS A 343 -15.81 -19.99 -21.81
C LYS A 343 -15.84 -18.68 -22.59
N ILE A 344 -15.60 -17.56 -21.91
CA ILE A 344 -15.48 -16.25 -22.53
C ILE A 344 -14.06 -16.11 -23.04
N LYS A 345 -13.91 -15.71 -24.30
CA LYS A 345 -12.60 -15.46 -24.94
C LYS A 345 -12.29 -13.99 -25.12
N ARG A 346 -13.29 -13.11 -25.06
CA ARG A 346 -13.13 -11.67 -25.22
C ARG A 346 -14.13 -10.92 -24.35
N VAL A 347 -13.64 -9.85 -23.73
CA VAL A 347 -14.49 -8.92 -22.98
C VAL A 347 -15.28 -8.03 -23.95
N THR A 348 -16.56 -7.89 -23.68
CA THR A 348 -17.52 -7.02 -24.39
C THR A 348 -18.33 -6.25 -23.34
N PRO A 349 -18.95 -5.12 -23.69
CA PRO A 349 -19.82 -4.40 -22.77
C PRO A 349 -20.92 -5.29 -22.16
N GLU A 350 -21.49 -6.22 -22.94
CA GLU A 350 -22.60 -7.08 -22.55
C GLU A 350 -22.17 -8.20 -21.59
N ASN A 351 -20.96 -8.75 -21.77
CA ASN A 351 -20.45 -9.85 -20.95
C ASN A 351 -19.48 -9.43 -19.84
N ARG A 352 -19.25 -8.12 -19.64
CA ARG A 352 -18.22 -7.58 -18.74
C ARG A 352 -18.21 -8.24 -17.35
N LEU A 353 -19.36 -8.32 -16.67
CA LEU A 353 -19.44 -8.93 -15.34
C LEU A 353 -19.24 -10.45 -15.37
N ALA A 354 -19.71 -11.13 -16.42
CA ALA A 354 -19.50 -12.57 -16.59
C ALA A 354 -18.03 -12.90 -16.85
N ALA A 355 -17.35 -12.09 -17.69
CA ALA A 355 -15.91 -12.19 -17.94
C ALA A 355 -15.11 -11.92 -16.66
N GLY A 356 -15.51 -10.90 -15.89
CA GLY A 356 -14.93 -10.61 -14.58
C GLY A 356 -15.09 -11.74 -13.58
N LYS A 357 -16.25 -12.41 -13.56
CA LYS A 357 -16.46 -13.62 -12.74
C LYS A 357 -15.52 -14.75 -13.15
N GLU A 358 -15.40 -15.01 -14.45
CA GLU A 358 -14.54 -16.08 -14.94
C GLU A 358 -13.06 -15.80 -14.63
N LEU A 359 -12.62 -14.55 -14.74
CA LEU A 359 -11.28 -14.13 -14.30
C LEU A 359 -11.08 -14.33 -12.79
N TYR A 360 -12.09 -14.03 -11.96
CA TYR A 360 -12.04 -14.27 -10.52
C TYR A 360 -11.91 -15.75 -10.21
N ASP A 361 -12.71 -16.60 -10.85
CA ASP A 361 -12.67 -18.04 -10.67
C ASP A 361 -11.28 -18.60 -11.05
N LEU A 362 -10.69 -18.11 -12.14
CA LEU A 362 -9.41 -18.59 -12.68
C LEU A 362 -8.18 -18.05 -11.92
N GLN A 363 -8.24 -16.84 -11.36
CA GLN A 363 -7.04 -16.17 -10.80
C GLN A 363 -7.15 -15.81 -9.32
N CYS A 364 -8.35 -15.80 -8.73
CA CYS A 364 -8.55 -15.30 -7.36
C CYS A 364 -9.10 -16.37 -6.42
N LEU A 365 -10.01 -17.24 -6.88
CA LEU A 365 -10.75 -18.20 -6.05
C LEU A 365 -9.85 -19.21 -5.31
N ALA A 366 -8.69 -19.54 -5.87
CA ALA A 366 -7.69 -20.40 -5.22
C ALA A 366 -7.18 -19.82 -3.88
N CYS A 367 -7.23 -18.48 -3.72
CA CYS A 367 -6.73 -17.76 -2.56
C CYS A 367 -7.82 -16.99 -1.78
N HIS A 368 -8.91 -16.60 -2.44
CA HIS A 368 -9.95 -15.74 -1.88
C HIS A 368 -11.33 -16.39 -1.97
N SER A 369 -12.00 -16.51 -0.83
CA SER A 369 -13.40 -16.93 -0.78
C SER A 369 -14.33 -15.75 -1.06
N VAL A 370 -15.60 -16.06 -1.33
CA VAL A 370 -16.70 -15.08 -1.39
C VAL A 370 -17.76 -15.55 -0.42
N GLY A 371 -18.05 -14.77 0.63
CA GLY A 371 -19.01 -15.24 1.64
C GLY A 371 -18.43 -16.16 2.71
N GLY A 372 -17.11 -16.40 2.68
CA GLY A 372 -16.47 -17.49 3.39
C GLY A 372 -15.80 -17.12 4.71
N PRO A 373 -15.49 -18.11 5.57
CA PRO A 373 -14.82 -17.87 6.85
C PRO A 373 -13.31 -17.61 6.71
N PHE A 374 -12.74 -17.74 5.50
CA PHE A 374 -11.31 -17.63 5.28
C PHE A 374 -11.00 -16.75 4.06
N LYS A 375 -10.23 -15.68 4.28
CA LYS A 375 -9.80 -14.71 3.25
C LYS A 375 -10.91 -14.28 2.30
N ASP A 376 -12.05 -13.88 2.87
CA ASP A 376 -13.15 -13.35 2.08
C ASP A 376 -12.69 -12.08 1.35
N ILE A 377 -12.85 -12.05 0.02
CA ILE A 377 -12.46 -10.88 -0.78
C ILE A 377 -13.23 -9.61 -0.36
N ARG A 378 -14.43 -9.77 0.21
CA ARG A 378 -15.29 -8.65 0.67
C ARG A 378 -14.64 -7.86 1.79
N ASP A 379 -13.89 -8.52 2.69
CA ASP A 379 -13.19 -7.86 3.80
C ASP A 379 -12.11 -6.89 3.29
N TYR A 380 -11.53 -7.17 2.12
CA TYR A 380 -10.45 -6.39 1.54
C TYR A 380 -10.93 -5.35 0.53
N THR A 381 -12.08 -5.56 -0.09
CA THR A 381 -12.55 -4.78 -1.25
C THR A 381 -13.89 -4.10 -1.04
N GLY A 382 -14.64 -4.45 0.01
CA GLY A 382 -15.98 -3.92 0.29
C GLY A 382 -16.02 -2.41 0.56
N HIS A 383 -14.88 -1.75 0.79
CA HIS A 383 -14.82 -0.30 0.95
C HIS A 383 -14.52 0.45 -0.36
N ILE A 384 -14.02 -0.20 -1.42
CA ILE A 384 -13.57 0.46 -2.67
C ILE A 384 -14.46 0.12 -3.88
N GLY A 385 -14.52 1.05 -4.83
CA GLY A 385 -15.18 0.83 -6.13
C GLY A 385 -14.27 0.19 -7.18
N ALA A 386 -14.81 -0.01 -8.39
CA ALA A 386 -14.09 -0.67 -9.49
C ALA A 386 -12.76 0.03 -9.86
N ALA A 387 -12.71 1.37 -9.85
CA ALA A 387 -11.47 2.11 -10.11
C ALA A 387 -10.36 1.77 -9.10
N GLY A 388 -10.69 1.72 -7.81
CA GLY A 388 -9.78 1.29 -6.77
C GLY A 388 -9.31 -0.15 -6.95
N VAL A 389 -10.24 -1.08 -7.21
CA VAL A 389 -9.89 -2.49 -7.46
C VAL A 389 -8.94 -2.61 -8.67
N ALA A 390 -9.20 -1.90 -9.77
CA ALA A 390 -8.33 -1.89 -10.95
C ALA A 390 -6.92 -1.34 -10.63
N ALA A 391 -6.80 -0.31 -9.79
CA ALA A 391 -5.51 0.18 -9.32
C ALA A 391 -4.76 -0.87 -8.48
N TYR A 392 -5.45 -1.57 -7.57
CA TYR A 392 -4.87 -2.67 -6.80
C TYR A 392 -4.40 -3.83 -7.69
N LEU A 393 -5.21 -4.23 -8.68
CA LEU A 393 -4.83 -5.26 -9.67
C LEU A 393 -3.59 -4.84 -10.48
N THR A 394 -3.49 -3.56 -10.84
CA THR A 394 -2.32 -3.00 -11.54
C THR A 394 -1.04 -3.07 -10.71
N GLY A 395 -1.14 -2.85 -9.39
CA GLY A 395 -0.01 -2.94 -8.46
C GLY A 395 0.26 -4.34 -7.91
N GLN A 396 -0.64 -5.30 -8.14
CA GLN A 396 -0.59 -6.64 -7.58
C GLN A 396 0.72 -7.33 -7.99
N GLY A 397 1.44 -7.89 -7.01
CA GLY A 397 2.69 -8.62 -7.24
C GLY A 397 3.92 -7.75 -7.57
N LYS A 398 3.81 -6.41 -7.62
CA LYS A 398 4.93 -5.50 -7.93
C LYS A 398 5.78 -5.15 -6.70
N LEU A 399 5.26 -4.25 -5.84
CA LEU A 399 5.95 -3.85 -4.60
C LEU A 399 5.84 -4.91 -3.50
N PHE A 400 4.66 -5.52 -3.44
CA PHE A 400 4.27 -6.52 -2.46
C PHE A 400 4.02 -7.84 -3.19
N THR A 401 4.95 -8.76 -3.03
CA THR A 401 4.99 -9.99 -3.83
C THR A 401 4.19 -11.13 -3.20
N GLN A 402 3.38 -10.90 -2.15
CA GLN A 402 2.63 -11.99 -1.48
C GLN A 402 1.47 -12.53 -2.32
N MET A 403 1.07 -11.79 -3.35
CA MET A 403 0.12 -12.22 -4.37
C MET A 403 0.83 -12.30 -5.72
N PRO A 404 0.47 -13.27 -6.59
CA PRO A 404 0.98 -13.29 -7.95
C PRO A 404 0.49 -12.04 -8.70
N PRO A 405 1.20 -11.55 -9.73
CA PRO A 405 0.69 -10.47 -10.59
C PRO A 405 -0.66 -10.82 -11.21
N PHE A 406 -1.50 -9.82 -11.47
CA PHE A 406 -2.68 -10.00 -12.30
C PHE A 406 -2.26 -10.38 -13.72
N LEU A 407 -2.98 -11.33 -14.34
CA LEU A 407 -2.75 -11.76 -15.71
C LEU A 407 -3.93 -11.33 -16.58
N GLY A 408 -3.66 -10.53 -17.59
CA GLY A 408 -4.68 -10.05 -18.52
C GLY A 408 -4.44 -8.62 -18.95
N ASP A 409 -5.13 -8.23 -20.02
CA ASP A 409 -5.09 -6.88 -20.54
C ASP A 409 -5.91 -5.89 -19.69
N LYS A 410 -5.96 -4.65 -20.14
CA LYS A 410 -6.73 -3.60 -19.48
C LYS A 410 -8.23 -3.93 -19.40
N ASP A 411 -8.82 -4.49 -20.45
CA ASP A 411 -10.26 -4.74 -20.51
C ASP A 411 -10.65 -5.90 -19.57
N GLU A 412 -9.82 -6.93 -19.50
CA GLU A 412 -9.94 -8.02 -18.53
C GLU A 412 -9.76 -7.52 -17.09
N ARG A 413 -8.77 -6.66 -16.84
CA ARG A 413 -8.58 -6.04 -15.52
C ARG A 413 -9.81 -5.25 -15.09
N ASP A 414 -10.36 -4.42 -15.98
CA ASP A 414 -11.51 -3.57 -15.71
C ASP A 414 -12.81 -4.37 -15.58
N ALA A 415 -12.89 -5.54 -16.22
CA ALA A 415 -13.97 -6.52 -16.06
C ALA A 415 -13.90 -7.22 -14.70
N LEU A 416 -12.73 -7.72 -14.30
CA LEU A 416 -12.51 -8.32 -12.97
C LEU A 416 -12.80 -7.29 -11.86
N ALA A 417 -12.31 -6.07 -12.02
CA ALA A 417 -12.55 -4.99 -11.08
C ALA A 417 -14.04 -4.66 -10.93
N ALA A 418 -14.80 -4.63 -12.03
CA ALA A 418 -16.24 -4.47 -12.01
C ALA A 418 -16.95 -5.65 -11.33
N TYR A 419 -16.57 -6.89 -11.60
CA TYR A 419 -17.17 -8.03 -10.93
C TYR A 419 -16.93 -8.02 -9.42
N ILE A 420 -15.72 -7.69 -8.96
CA ILE A 420 -15.41 -7.58 -7.53
C ILE A 420 -16.22 -6.43 -6.88
N ALA A 421 -16.25 -5.24 -7.50
CA ALA A 421 -16.95 -4.10 -6.93
C ALA A 421 -18.48 -4.24 -7.02
N GLU A 422 -19.01 -4.50 -8.21
CA GLU A 422 -20.45 -4.52 -8.50
C GLU A 422 -21.07 -5.89 -8.19
N GLY A 423 -20.47 -6.97 -8.69
CA GLY A 423 -21.01 -8.33 -8.57
C GLY A 423 -20.91 -8.91 -7.17
N ILE A 424 -19.74 -8.78 -6.53
CA ILE A 424 -19.49 -9.32 -5.20
C ILE A 424 -19.91 -8.34 -4.10
N ASN A 425 -19.53 -7.05 -4.22
CA ASN A 425 -19.75 -6.06 -3.17
C ASN A 425 -20.99 -5.15 -3.39
N GLY A 426 -21.70 -5.27 -4.52
CA GLY A 426 -22.88 -4.46 -4.81
C GLY A 426 -22.62 -2.98 -5.06
N LYS A 427 -21.36 -2.55 -5.21
CA LYS A 427 -20.96 -1.16 -5.44
C LYS A 427 -21.06 -0.79 -6.90
N LYS A 428 -22.23 -0.26 -7.27
CA LYS A 428 -22.49 0.24 -8.64
C LYS A 428 -21.54 1.39 -9.02
N PRO A 429 -21.19 1.54 -10.30
CA PRO A 429 -20.38 2.66 -10.77
C PRO A 429 -21.10 3.98 -10.51
N VAL A 430 -20.40 4.92 -9.88
CA VAL A 430 -20.88 6.30 -9.74
C VAL A 430 -20.54 7.03 -11.03
N LYS A 431 -21.55 7.49 -11.76
CA LYS A 431 -21.32 8.36 -12.92
C LYS A 431 -20.78 9.71 -12.42
N PRO A 432 -19.68 10.23 -13.00
CA PRO A 432 -19.23 11.58 -12.68
C PRO A 432 -20.35 12.57 -12.96
N LYS A 433 -20.71 13.36 -11.97
CA LYS A 433 -21.64 14.48 -12.13
C LYS A 433 -20.80 15.75 -12.06
N PRO A 434 -20.65 16.50 -13.16
CA PRO A 434 -19.98 17.79 -13.12
C PRO A 434 -20.58 18.67 -12.02
N VAL A 435 -19.73 19.33 -11.26
CA VAL A 435 -20.16 20.29 -10.24
C VAL A 435 -20.79 21.47 -10.97
N SER A 436 -21.95 21.93 -10.50
CA SER A 436 -22.56 23.16 -11.03
C SER A 436 -21.74 24.35 -10.55
N ILE A 437 -21.11 25.07 -11.47
CA ILE A 437 -20.29 26.25 -11.19
C ILE A 437 -21.05 27.46 -11.74
N GLU A 438 -21.24 28.46 -10.88
CA GLU A 438 -21.77 29.76 -11.31
C GLU A 438 -20.58 30.65 -11.71
N PRO A 439 -20.57 31.20 -12.95
CA PRO A 439 -19.56 32.14 -13.37
C PRO A 439 -19.50 33.36 -12.45
N VAL A 440 -18.30 33.83 -12.16
CA VAL A 440 -18.06 34.96 -11.26
C VAL A 440 -17.70 36.19 -12.08
N THR A 441 -18.51 37.24 -11.96
CA THR A 441 -18.15 38.57 -12.45
C THR A 441 -17.25 39.26 -11.44
N VAL A 442 -16.12 39.80 -11.89
CA VAL A 442 -15.20 40.56 -11.04
C VAL A 442 -15.40 42.05 -11.29
N ASP A 443 -15.73 42.78 -10.23
CA ASP A 443 -15.76 44.25 -10.26
C ASP A 443 -14.33 44.79 -10.25
N LEU A 444 -13.84 45.20 -11.42
CA LEU A 444 -12.47 45.65 -11.65
C LEU A 444 -12.33 47.15 -11.32
N PRO A 445 -11.32 47.56 -10.55
CA PRO A 445 -11.06 48.98 -10.31
C PRO A 445 -10.80 49.73 -11.62
N ALA A 446 -11.30 50.96 -11.72
CA ALA A 446 -11.14 51.79 -12.90
C ALA A 446 -9.65 52.06 -13.20
N PHE A 447 -9.31 52.08 -14.48
CA PHE A 447 -8.00 52.47 -15.00
C PHE A 447 -8.18 53.26 -16.28
N ASP A 448 -7.47 54.39 -16.38
CA ASP A 448 -7.42 55.20 -17.59
C ASP A 448 -5.96 55.39 -18.01
N ALA A 449 -5.62 54.81 -19.16
CA ALA A 449 -4.28 54.89 -19.73
C ALA A 449 -3.86 56.35 -20.02
N ALA A 450 -4.77 57.29 -20.24
CA ALA A 450 -4.38 58.68 -20.49
C ALA A 450 -3.95 59.43 -19.21
N SER A 451 -4.57 59.11 -18.07
CA SER A 451 -4.50 59.96 -16.87
C SER A 451 -3.95 59.28 -15.62
N SER A 452 -3.97 57.94 -15.54
CA SER A 452 -3.57 57.22 -14.33
C SER A 452 -2.04 57.23 -14.16
N PRO A 453 -1.47 57.80 -13.09
CA PRO A 453 -0.01 57.88 -12.93
C PRO A 453 0.62 56.56 -12.47
N TYR A 454 -0.19 55.63 -11.96
CA TYR A 454 0.26 54.33 -11.47
C TYR A 454 -0.58 53.18 -12.02
N LEU A 455 0.04 52.01 -12.04
CA LEU A 455 -0.50 50.72 -12.43
C LEU A 455 -0.14 49.72 -11.34
N LEU A 456 -1.09 48.91 -10.89
CA LEU A 456 -0.84 47.88 -9.87
C LEU A 456 -1.20 46.49 -10.41
N ILE A 457 -0.21 45.61 -10.57
CA ILE A 457 -0.48 44.24 -11.03
C ILE A 457 -0.35 43.28 -9.85
N GLY A 458 -1.45 42.58 -9.55
CA GLY A 458 -1.51 41.53 -8.53
C GLY A 458 -1.56 40.15 -9.15
N PHE A 459 -0.82 39.20 -8.56
CA PHE A 459 -0.80 37.80 -8.99
C PHE A 459 -0.47 36.90 -7.78
N ASN A 460 -0.53 35.58 -7.97
CA ASN A 460 -0.08 34.62 -6.96
C ASN A 460 1.09 33.78 -7.48
N SER A 461 1.94 33.27 -6.59
CA SER A 461 3.19 32.62 -7.02
C SER A 461 3.07 31.13 -7.36
N LEU A 462 1.95 30.46 -7.08
CA LEU A 462 1.82 29.00 -7.19
C LEU A 462 0.68 28.49 -8.06
N GLY A 463 -0.23 29.38 -8.47
CA GLY A 463 -1.55 28.99 -8.95
C GLY A 463 -2.42 28.52 -7.78
N VAL A 464 -2.93 27.28 -7.88
CA VAL A 464 -3.79 26.68 -6.86
C VAL A 464 -2.97 25.98 -5.79
N VAL A 465 -3.19 26.34 -4.53
CA VAL A 465 -2.66 25.60 -3.38
C VAL A 465 -3.66 24.50 -2.99
N ALA A 466 -3.23 23.25 -3.11
CA ALA A 466 -4.05 22.09 -2.74
C ALA A 466 -3.69 21.58 -1.33
N THR A 467 -4.71 21.36 -0.51
CA THR A 467 -4.61 20.65 0.78
C THR A 467 -5.52 19.41 0.77
N ALA A 468 -5.40 18.52 1.75
CA ALA A 468 -6.21 17.30 1.80
C ALA A 468 -7.65 17.57 2.31
N GLY A 469 -7.86 18.66 3.07
CA GLY A 469 -9.15 18.97 3.69
C GLY A 469 -9.57 18.01 4.82
N CYS A 470 -8.63 17.26 5.40
CA CYS A 470 -8.87 16.28 6.47
C CYS A 470 -7.96 16.48 7.67
N ASP A 471 -7.73 17.73 8.08
CA ASP A 471 -6.70 18.10 9.07
C ASP A 471 -6.89 17.47 10.46
N GLY A 472 -8.10 17.02 10.81
CA GLY A 472 -8.35 16.19 11.99
C GLY A 472 -7.82 14.75 11.91
N SER A 473 -7.31 14.32 10.76
CA SER A 473 -6.66 13.02 10.55
C SER A 473 -5.19 13.16 10.15
N PHE A 474 -4.93 13.78 9.00
CA PHE A 474 -3.58 14.08 8.54
C PHE A 474 -3.56 15.35 7.69
N SER A 475 -2.38 15.94 7.53
CA SER A 475 -2.15 17.08 6.67
C SER A 475 -0.99 16.83 5.71
N LEU A 476 -1.20 17.17 4.43
CA LEU A 476 -0.19 17.12 3.37
C LEU A 476 0.42 18.48 3.07
N SER A 477 -0.16 19.56 3.59
CA SER A 477 0.26 20.94 3.37
C SER A 477 -0.52 21.86 4.29
N VAL A 478 0.09 22.98 4.69
CA VAL A 478 -0.56 24.02 5.49
C VAL A 478 -1.41 24.93 4.59
N PRO A 479 -2.65 25.27 4.99
CA PRO A 479 -3.46 26.24 4.28
C PRO A 479 -2.75 27.59 4.13
N GLY A 480 -2.79 28.12 2.92
CA GLY A 480 -2.42 29.51 2.64
C GLY A 480 -1.87 29.71 1.24
N ASN A 481 -2.00 30.92 0.70
CA ASN A 481 -1.51 31.28 -0.62
C ASN A 481 -0.58 32.51 -0.52
N THR A 482 0.29 32.70 -1.50
CA THR A 482 1.18 33.86 -1.58
C THR A 482 0.69 34.77 -2.68
N LEU A 483 0.23 35.96 -2.29
CA LEU A 483 -0.03 37.06 -3.22
C LEU A 483 1.22 37.91 -3.37
N GLU A 484 1.48 38.33 -4.60
CA GLU A 484 2.56 39.22 -4.98
C GLU A 484 1.99 40.35 -5.83
N ALA A 485 2.63 41.52 -5.74
CA ALA A 485 2.19 42.71 -6.44
C ALA A 485 3.36 43.59 -6.87
N VAL A 486 3.22 44.18 -8.06
CA VAL A 486 4.15 45.16 -8.61
C VAL A 486 3.38 46.45 -8.86
N LEU A 487 3.81 47.52 -8.17
CA LEU A 487 3.34 48.88 -8.44
C LEU A 487 4.30 49.54 -9.42
N ILE A 488 3.77 50.02 -10.54
CA ILE A 488 4.53 50.66 -11.61
C ILE A 488 4.10 52.12 -11.67
N ARG A 489 5.04 53.06 -11.50
CA ARG A 489 4.84 54.46 -11.85
C ARG A 489 5.02 54.60 -13.36
N ARG A 490 3.98 55.07 -14.03
CA ARG A 490 3.92 55.20 -15.49
C ARG A 490 4.69 56.44 -15.92
N ASP A 491 5.52 56.28 -16.96
CA ASP A 491 6.32 57.34 -17.57
C ASP A 491 6.82 56.86 -18.95
N VAL A 492 7.64 57.65 -19.64
CA VAL A 492 8.37 57.22 -20.85
C VAL A 492 9.18 55.96 -20.53
N MET A 493 9.86 55.96 -19.38
CA MET A 493 10.58 54.83 -18.82
C MET A 493 9.98 54.48 -17.44
N PRO A 494 9.03 53.53 -17.39
CA PRO A 494 8.31 53.20 -16.16
C PRO A 494 9.24 52.69 -15.06
N GLU A 495 8.89 52.98 -13.80
CA GLU A 495 9.66 52.55 -12.64
C GLU A 495 8.80 51.69 -11.71
N VAL A 496 9.35 50.58 -11.21
CA VAL A 496 8.71 49.81 -10.14
C VAL A 496 8.95 50.50 -8.81
N VAL A 497 7.87 50.87 -8.11
CA VAL A 497 7.92 51.65 -6.87
C VAL A 497 7.62 50.75 -5.67
N THR A 498 8.55 50.69 -4.71
CA THR A 498 8.33 50.03 -3.40
C THR A 498 8.67 50.90 -2.19
N LYS A 499 9.25 52.08 -2.42
CA LYS A 499 9.60 53.07 -1.37
C LYS A 499 8.45 54.05 -1.19
N ASP A 500 8.27 54.52 0.05
CA ASP A 500 7.23 55.49 0.44
C ASP A 500 5.80 55.07 0.04
N VAL A 501 5.57 53.76 -0.10
CA VAL A 501 4.28 53.18 -0.46
C VAL A 501 3.92 52.09 0.55
N THR A 502 2.68 52.12 1.03
CA THR A 502 2.08 50.98 1.74
C THR A 502 1.14 50.24 0.80
N LEU A 503 1.16 48.92 0.84
CA LEU A 503 0.31 48.10 -0.02
C LEU A 503 -0.46 47.11 0.84
N ALA A 504 -1.78 47.23 0.83
CA ALA A 504 -2.68 46.38 1.60
C ALA A 504 -3.42 45.38 0.69
N TYR A 505 -3.71 44.21 1.24
CA TYR A 505 -4.59 43.21 0.65
C TYR A 505 -5.81 42.99 1.56
N ALA A 506 -6.97 42.75 0.95
CA ALA A 506 -8.21 42.45 1.65
C ALA A 506 -8.94 41.28 1.00
N ALA A 507 -9.35 40.31 1.81
CA ALA A 507 -10.16 39.18 1.41
C ALA A 507 -11.59 39.63 1.03
N PRO A 508 -12.24 38.94 0.07
CA PRO A 508 -13.63 39.20 -0.23
C PRO A 508 -14.54 38.80 0.94
N GLU A 509 -15.73 39.41 1.00
CA GLU A 509 -16.75 39.04 1.98
C GLU A 509 -17.05 37.53 1.93
N GLY A 510 -17.14 36.89 3.10
CA GLY A 510 -17.31 35.45 3.26
C GLY A 510 -16.00 34.63 3.24
N PHE A 511 -14.84 35.25 3.04
CA PHE A 511 -13.52 34.61 3.16
C PHE A 511 -12.64 35.25 4.25
N LYS A 512 -13.24 36.07 5.12
CA LYS A 512 -12.54 36.75 6.22
C LYS A 512 -12.31 35.83 7.42
N HIS A 513 -13.05 34.72 7.50
CA HIS A 513 -12.93 33.73 8.57
C HIS A 513 -12.69 32.31 8.04
N PRO A 514 -11.53 32.02 7.42
CA PRO A 514 -11.22 30.69 6.89
C PRO A 514 -11.24 29.57 7.95
N ALA A 515 -11.04 29.89 9.24
CA ALA A 515 -11.13 28.94 10.35
C ALA A 515 -12.56 28.51 10.68
N ALA A 516 -13.58 29.22 10.19
CA ALA A 516 -14.99 28.90 10.45
C ALA A 516 -15.40 27.53 9.87
N ARG A 517 -14.73 27.07 8.80
CA ARG A 517 -15.06 25.82 8.10
C ARG A 517 -13.86 24.88 7.87
N SER A 518 -12.74 25.13 8.53
CA SER A 518 -11.55 24.28 8.44
C SER A 518 -11.03 23.92 9.83
N ASP A 519 -10.82 22.63 10.05
CA ASP A 519 -10.28 22.10 11.29
C ASP A 519 -8.78 22.37 11.47
N PHE A 520 -8.08 22.93 10.47
CA PHE A 520 -6.63 23.14 10.54
C PHE A 520 -6.19 23.90 11.79
N TRP A 521 -6.84 25.03 12.11
CA TRP A 521 -6.51 25.85 13.28
C TRP A 521 -6.73 25.12 14.60
N LYS A 522 -7.80 24.33 14.70
CA LYS A 522 -8.09 23.47 15.87
C LYS A 522 -6.95 22.49 16.15
N TYR A 523 -6.28 22.00 15.11
CA TYR A 523 -5.20 21.02 15.21
C TYR A 523 -3.79 21.60 14.97
N SER A 524 -3.63 22.92 14.92
CA SER A 524 -2.37 23.54 14.50
C SER A 524 -1.18 23.14 15.38
N LYS A 525 -1.39 22.95 16.69
CA LYS A 525 -0.34 22.50 17.61
C LYS A 525 0.25 21.15 17.20
N ALA A 526 -0.59 20.21 16.75
CA ALA A 526 -0.15 18.90 16.27
C ALA A 526 0.48 18.99 14.86
N LEU A 527 -0.08 19.83 13.98
CA LEU A 527 0.30 19.88 12.57
C LEU A 527 1.52 20.76 12.26
N VAL A 528 1.71 21.85 13.00
CA VAL A 528 2.79 22.81 12.79
C VAL A 528 3.63 23.08 14.04
N GLY A 529 3.35 22.40 15.16
CA GLY A 529 4.13 22.48 16.39
C GLY A 529 3.85 23.71 17.26
N LYS A 530 2.93 24.60 16.85
CA LYS A 530 2.49 25.77 17.62
C LYS A 530 0.99 25.99 17.50
N GLU A 531 0.40 26.51 18.57
CA GLU A 531 -1.00 26.93 18.58
C GLU A 531 -1.13 28.24 17.80
N LEU A 532 -2.02 28.26 16.81
CA LEU A 532 -2.30 29.42 15.97
C LEU A 532 -3.64 30.01 16.40
N ALA A 533 -3.71 31.33 16.49
CA ALA A 533 -5.01 31.99 16.62
C ALA A 533 -5.87 31.69 15.37
N PRO A 534 -7.21 31.62 15.50
CA PRO A 534 -8.10 31.50 14.36
C PRO A 534 -7.79 32.54 13.29
N ASP A 535 -7.85 32.12 12.03
CA ASP A 535 -7.60 32.94 10.84
C ASP A 535 -6.19 33.52 10.74
N VAL A 536 -5.23 33.05 11.54
CA VAL A 536 -3.82 33.46 11.47
C VAL A 536 -2.99 32.35 10.85
N SER A 537 -2.17 32.68 9.87
CA SER A 537 -1.29 31.72 9.19
C SER A 537 0.00 31.44 9.97
N LEU A 538 0.80 30.50 9.46
CA LEU A 538 2.10 30.18 10.06
C LEU A 538 3.06 31.38 10.11
N THR A 539 2.96 32.28 9.12
CA THR A 539 3.76 33.51 8.97
C THR A 539 3.18 34.70 9.74
N GLY A 540 2.04 34.53 10.43
CA GLY A 540 1.39 35.58 11.21
C GLY A 540 0.45 36.48 10.40
N LEU A 541 0.22 36.15 9.12
CA LEU A 541 -0.71 36.89 8.26
C LEU A 541 -2.17 36.54 8.58
N ARG A 542 -3.06 37.50 8.33
CA ARG A 542 -4.52 37.38 8.38
C ARG A 542 -5.11 37.50 6.96
N PRO A 543 -6.40 37.21 6.74
CA PRO A 543 -7.04 37.40 5.43
C PRO A 543 -7.00 38.84 4.93
N ASP A 544 -6.95 39.82 5.84
CA ASP A 544 -6.69 41.21 5.55
C ASP A 544 -5.34 41.61 6.16
N GLY A 545 -4.56 42.44 5.47
CA GLY A 545 -3.26 42.87 5.99
C GLY A 545 -2.45 43.71 5.02
N GLU A 546 -1.19 43.96 5.38
CA GLU A 546 -0.22 44.66 4.54
C GLU A 546 0.77 43.69 3.92
N MET A 547 1.15 43.94 2.67
CA MET A 547 2.16 43.21 1.94
C MET A 547 3.55 43.72 2.32
N LYS A 548 4.51 42.81 2.48
CA LYS A 548 5.90 43.17 2.76
C LYS A 548 6.55 43.73 1.50
N ALA A 549 7.09 44.93 1.57
CA ALA A 549 7.91 45.51 0.52
C ALA A 549 9.27 44.77 0.43
N GLY A 550 9.62 44.36 -0.79
CA GLY A 550 10.92 43.81 -1.16
C GLY A 550 11.57 44.64 -2.27
N ASP A 551 12.61 44.08 -2.89
CA ASP A 551 13.26 44.70 -4.04
C ASP A 551 12.37 44.56 -5.29
N LYS A 552 11.74 45.68 -5.68
CA LYS A 552 10.82 45.80 -6.83
C LYS A 552 9.62 44.85 -6.80
N LEU A 553 9.17 44.45 -5.60
CA LEU A 553 8.04 43.54 -5.42
C LEU A 553 7.42 43.74 -4.03
N PHE A 554 6.10 43.66 -3.92
CA PHE A 554 5.40 43.44 -2.66
C PHE A 554 4.97 41.98 -2.56
N ALA A 555 5.09 41.37 -1.38
CA ALA A 555 4.68 39.99 -1.16
C ALA A 555 3.97 39.80 0.19
N ALA A 556 2.87 39.04 0.17
CA ALA A 556 2.21 38.51 1.35
C ALA A 556 2.23 36.98 1.26
N ALA A 557 3.26 36.39 1.85
CA ALA A 557 3.53 34.95 1.76
C ALA A 557 2.80 34.17 2.86
N GLY A 558 1.86 33.31 2.45
CA GLY A 558 1.07 32.47 3.34
C GLY A 558 -0.15 33.18 3.92
N ILE A 559 -0.88 33.96 3.14
CA ILE A 559 -2.21 34.46 3.50
C ILE A 559 -3.10 33.25 3.80
N PRO A 560 -3.78 33.17 4.96
CA PRO A 560 -4.62 32.04 5.30
C PRO A 560 -5.88 32.01 4.42
N VAL A 561 -5.97 31.04 3.52
CA VAL A 561 -7.07 30.90 2.56
C VAL A 561 -7.49 29.43 2.47
N THR A 562 -8.80 29.20 2.42
CA THR A 562 -9.43 27.90 2.19
C THR A 562 -10.48 28.05 1.07
N PRO A 563 -10.90 26.96 0.38
CA PRO A 563 -11.92 27.05 -0.66
C PRO A 563 -13.35 27.16 -0.11
N TYR A 564 -13.53 27.50 1.16
CA TYR A 564 -14.79 27.37 1.88
C TYR A 564 -15.33 28.75 2.29
N PRO A 565 -16.30 29.31 1.55
CA PRO A 565 -17.02 30.49 1.99
C PRO A 565 -17.76 30.23 3.31
N GLU A 566 -17.86 31.25 4.15
CA GLU A 566 -18.58 31.20 5.44
C GLU A 566 -20.04 30.79 5.30
N LYS A 567 -20.70 31.23 4.21
CA LYS A 567 -22.13 30.97 3.96
C LYS A 567 -22.43 29.56 3.41
N GLY A 568 -21.42 28.71 3.23
CA GLY A 568 -21.57 27.37 2.65
C GLY A 568 -21.08 27.26 1.21
N GLY A 569 -21.03 26.04 0.69
CA GLY A 569 -20.54 25.75 -0.67
C GLY A 569 -19.02 25.71 -0.76
N VAL A 570 -18.52 25.62 -2.00
CA VAL A 570 -17.10 25.53 -2.31
C VAL A 570 -16.79 26.54 -3.41
N ASN A 571 -15.84 27.44 -3.16
CA ASN A 571 -15.31 28.37 -4.16
C ASN A 571 -13.77 28.40 -4.03
N PRO A 572 -13.05 27.75 -4.97
CA PRO A 572 -11.60 27.69 -4.99
C PRO A 572 -10.89 29.00 -5.36
N TYR A 573 -11.61 30.03 -5.82
CA TYR A 573 -11.06 31.24 -6.43
C TYR A 573 -11.50 32.53 -5.69
N PRO A 574 -11.16 32.72 -4.40
CA PRO A 574 -11.42 33.98 -3.72
C PRO A 574 -10.60 35.12 -4.36
N VAL A 575 -11.29 36.24 -4.66
CA VAL A 575 -10.72 37.42 -5.32
C VAL A 575 -10.41 38.49 -4.29
N PHE A 576 -9.13 38.71 -4.04
CA PHE A 576 -8.62 39.71 -3.09
C PHE A 576 -8.56 41.08 -3.75
N THR A 577 -8.74 42.13 -2.95
CA THR A 577 -8.50 43.51 -3.36
C THR A 577 -7.12 43.94 -2.91
N LEU A 578 -6.31 44.48 -3.81
CA LEU A 578 -5.00 45.05 -3.51
C LEU A 578 -5.08 46.57 -3.69
N THR A 579 -4.58 47.32 -2.71
CA THR A 579 -4.59 48.79 -2.74
C THR A 579 -3.22 49.32 -2.35
N ALA A 580 -2.59 50.08 -3.25
CA ALA A 580 -1.37 50.82 -2.98
C ALA A 580 -1.70 52.24 -2.55
N ARG A 581 -1.07 52.72 -1.47
CA ARG A 581 -1.24 54.07 -0.94
C ARG A 581 0.11 54.74 -0.76
N ASP A 582 0.14 56.05 -0.93
CA ASP A 582 1.28 56.86 -0.51
C ASP A 582 1.41 56.78 1.02
N ALA A 583 2.60 56.45 1.52
CA ALA A 583 2.83 56.17 2.93
C ALA A 583 2.71 57.40 3.83
N LYS A 584 2.81 58.62 3.27
CA LYS A 584 2.77 59.88 4.02
C LYS A 584 1.37 60.47 4.07
N THR A 585 0.67 60.45 2.93
CA THR A 585 -0.63 61.10 2.74
C THR A 585 -1.81 60.13 2.89
N GLY A 586 -1.59 58.83 2.70
CA GLY A 586 -2.64 57.80 2.69
C GLY A 586 -3.50 57.79 1.41
N GLU A 587 -3.18 58.64 0.43
CA GLU A 587 -3.87 58.71 -0.87
C GLU A 587 -3.72 57.39 -1.63
N VAL A 588 -4.79 56.93 -2.28
CA VAL A 588 -4.75 55.73 -3.11
C VAL A 588 -4.01 56.04 -4.41
N LEU A 589 -2.89 55.36 -4.63
CA LEU A 589 -2.12 55.49 -5.87
C LEU A 589 -2.69 54.61 -6.98
N ALA A 590 -3.04 53.36 -6.64
CA ALA A 590 -3.64 52.39 -7.55
C ALA A 590 -4.33 51.26 -6.77
N ALA A 591 -5.32 50.62 -7.40
CA ALA A 591 -5.98 49.43 -6.87
C ALA A 591 -6.18 48.38 -7.97
N THR A 592 -6.16 47.11 -7.59
CA THR A 592 -6.44 45.98 -8.50
C THR A 592 -7.08 44.82 -7.73
N LYS A 593 -7.35 43.73 -8.43
CA LYS A 593 -7.81 42.47 -7.86
C LYS A 593 -6.78 41.37 -8.12
N ALA A 594 -6.73 40.36 -7.27
CA ALA A 594 -5.92 39.17 -7.50
C ALA A 594 -6.61 37.94 -6.91
N VAL A 595 -6.64 36.84 -7.65
CA VAL A 595 -7.12 35.56 -7.13
C VAL A 595 -6.04 34.91 -6.27
N ALA A 596 -6.46 34.36 -5.11
CA ALA A 596 -5.63 33.55 -4.22
C ALA A 596 -6.18 32.11 -4.15
N PRO A 597 -5.97 31.27 -5.18
CA PRO A 597 -6.73 30.04 -5.30
C PRO A 597 -6.32 28.98 -4.27
N ALA A 598 -7.29 28.32 -3.68
CA ALA A 598 -7.09 27.23 -2.73
C ALA A 598 -8.02 26.08 -3.11
N SER A 599 -7.63 24.83 -2.85
CA SER A 599 -8.47 23.68 -3.13
C SER A 599 -8.22 22.56 -2.13
N THR A 600 -9.26 21.78 -1.88
CA THR A 600 -9.18 20.51 -1.15
C THR A 600 -9.52 19.31 -2.04
N GLU A 601 -9.57 19.53 -3.35
CA GLU A 601 -10.00 18.53 -4.33
C GLU A 601 -8.90 17.49 -4.55
N MET A 602 -8.87 16.51 -3.65
CA MET A 602 -8.08 15.30 -3.73
C MET A 602 -9.02 14.10 -3.74
N ARG A 603 -9.16 13.43 -4.90
CA ARG A 603 -10.11 12.32 -5.10
C ARG A 603 -9.55 10.99 -4.57
N CYS A 604 -8.88 11.01 -3.41
CA CYS A 604 -8.32 9.81 -2.76
C CYS A 604 -9.37 8.71 -2.57
N HIS A 605 -10.64 9.09 -2.36
CA HIS A 605 -11.77 8.17 -2.21
C HIS A 605 -11.98 7.25 -3.43
N THR A 606 -11.52 7.64 -4.62
CA THR A 606 -11.57 6.83 -5.84
C THR A 606 -10.90 5.46 -5.66
N CYS A 607 -9.77 5.44 -4.94
CA CYS A 607 -8.98 4.23 -4.71
C CYS A 607 -8.98 3.75 -3.24
N HIS A 608 -9.31 4.63 -2.30
CA HIS A 608 -9.29 4.33 -0.86
C HIS A 608 -10.68 4.19 -0.23
N GLY A 609 -11.77 4.36 -1.00
CA GLY A 609 -13.14 4.26 -0.49
C GLY A 609 -13.61 5.55 0.20
N GLY A 610 -14.86 5.57 0.62
CA GLY A 610 -15.54 6.76 1.15
C GLY A 610 -16.10 7.68 0.06
N ALA A 611 -16.35 8.93 0.44
CA ALA A 611 -16.91 9.99 -0.40
C ALA A 611 -16.12 11.30 -0.22
N PRO A 612 -16.40 12.37 -0.99
CA PRO A 612 -15.88 13.70 -0.67
C PRO A 612 -16.29 14.13 0.74
N GLY A 613 -15.35 14.74 1.48
CA GLY A 613 -15.50 15.06 2.90
C GLY A 613 -16.29 16.34 3.20
N VAL A 614 -16.35 17.29 2.26
CA VAL A 614 -17.00 18.60 2.44
C VAL A 614 -18.04 18.81 1.35
N ASP A 615 -19.27 19.10 1.79
CA ASP A 615 -20.46 19.38 0.98
C ASP A 615 -20.76 18.34 -0.13
N GLY A 616 -20.18 17.13 -0.02
CA GLY A 616 -20.25 16.10 -1.06
C GLY A 616 -19.50 16.43 -2.36
N VAL A 617 -18.67 17.49 -2.35
CA VAL A 617 -17.98 18.02 -3.54
C VAL A 617 -16.47 17.76 -3.48
N THR A 618 -15.83 18.02 -2.34
CA THR A 618 -14.37 18.05 -2.23
C THR A 618 -13.86 17.52 -0.88
N GLY A 619 -12.55 17.49 -0.68
CA GLY A 619 -11.91 17.06 0.57
C GLY A 619 -11.87 15.55 0.76
N VAL A 620 -10.85 15.08 1.49
CA VAL A 620 -10.76 13.68 1.92
C VAL A 620 -11.68 13.47 3.13
N SER A 621 -12.61 12.53 3.06
CA SER A 621 -13.47 12.20 4.20
C SER A 621 -12.69 11.52 5.34
N THR A 622 -13.22 11.58 6.56
CA THR A 622 -12.66 10.86 7.72
C THR A 622 -12.55 9.35 7.48
N GLU A 623 -13.51 8.74 6.77
CA GLU A 623 -13.47 7.33 6.41
C GLU A 623 -12.26 7.03 5.50
N THR A 624 -12.12 7.80 4.42
CA THR A 624 -11.00 7.68 3.49
C THR A 624 -9.66 7.90 4.20
N ALA A 625 -9.57 8.93 5.04
CA ALA A 625 -8.35 9.26 5.77
C ALA A 625 -7.94 8.16 6.76
N LYS A 626 -8.90 7.61 7.52
CA LYS A 626 -8.67 6.46 8.41
C LYS A 626 -8.17 5.25 7.62
N GLY A 627 -8.76 4.96 6.46
CA GLY A 627 -8.33 3.88 5.57
C GLY A 627 -6.87 4.05 5.10
N ILE A 628 -6.49 5.26 4.69
CA ILE A 628 -5.12 5.60 4.29
C ILE A 628 -4.14 5.38 5.46
N LEU A 629 -4.45 5.92 6.64
CA LEU A 629 -3.59 5.78 7.83
C LEU A 629 -3.49 4.31 8.29
N ALA A 630 -4.57 3.54 8.26
CA ALA A 630 -4.56 2.13 8.62
C ALA A 630 -3.69 1.30 7.65
N VAL A 631 -3.71 1.63 6.35
CA VAL A 631 -2.80 1.00 5.38
C VAL A 631 -1.36 1.41 5.65
N HIS A 632 -1.10 2.68 5.98
CA HIS A 632 0.23 3.14 6.35
C HIS A 632 0.77 2.40 7.58
N ASP A 633 -0.02 2.34 8.65
CA ASP A 633 0.30 1.61 9.89
C ASP A 633 0.61 0.15 9.62
N ARG A 634 -0.24 -0.53 8.84
CA ARG A 634 -0.04 -1.93 8.46
C ARG A 634 1.26 -2.17 7.70
N ARG A 635 1.70 -1.22 6.85
CA ARG A 635 2.87 -1.39 5.97
C ARG A 635 4.18 -0.89 6.61
N ASN A 636 4.11 0.10 7.48
CA ASN A 636 5.28 0.77 8.05
C ASN A 636 5.44 0.55 9.56
N GLY A 637 4.49 -0.14 10.22
CA GLY A 637 4.56 -0.41 11.65
C GLY A 637 4.31 0.82 12.52
N THR A 638 3.55 1.80 12.02
CA THR A 638 3.16 3.01 12.74
C THR A 638 1.80 2.85 13.43
N ASP A 639 1.38 3.86 14.20
CA ASP A 639 0.13 3.92 14.96
C ASP A 639 -0.71 5.19 14.62
N LEU A 640 -0.50 5.75 13.43
CA LEU A 640 -1.01 7.04 13.00
C LEU A 640 -2.54 7.07 12.99
N SER A 641 -3.19 5.98 12.60
CA SER A 641 -4.65 5.90 12.60
C SER A 641 -5.22 5.97 14.01
N ALA A 642 -4.58 5.34 14.99
CA ALA A 642 -5.02 5.37 16.39
C ALA A 642 -4.76 6.75 17.01
N ARG A 643 -3.62 7.36 16.69
CA ARG A 643 -3.27 8.73 17.13
C ARG A 643 -4.26 9.77 16.61
N ALA A 644 -4.58 9.72 15.31
CA ALA A 644 -5.58 10.61 14.72
C ALA A 644 -6.95 10.46 15.39
N ALA A 645 -7.40 9.21 15.64
CA ALA A 645 -8.65 8.95 16.35
C ALA A 645 -8.66 9.48 17.79
N ALA A 646 -7.49 9.57 18.44
CA ALA A 646 -7.31 10.16 19.76
C ALA A 646 -7.18 11.70 19.74
N GLY A 647 -7.45 12.36 18.60
CA GLY A 647 -7.38 13.82 18.45
C GLY A 647 -5.97 14.37 18.21
N ASN A 648 -5.00 13.51 17.88
CA ASN A 648 -3.62 13.88 17.57
C ASN A 648 -3.32 13.57 16.09
N PRO A 649 -3.79 14.41 15.14
CA PRO A 649 -3.56 14.18 13.72
C PRO A 649 -2.09 14.30 13.35
N VAL A 650 -1.76 13.83 12.14
CA VAL A 650 -0.39 13.66 11.69
C VAL A 650 -0.07 14.64 10.55
N ALA A 651 0.91 15.52 10.75
CA ALA A 651 1.53 16.20 9.62
C ALA A 651 2.48 15.24 8.92
N CYS A 652 2.21 14.90 7.66
CA CYS A 652 3.06 13.97 6.91
C CYS A 652 4.52 14.48 6.83
N GLN A 653 4.70 15.80 6.82
CA GLN A 653 6.02 16.45 6.81
C GLN A 653 6.84 16.25 8.09
N SER A 654 6.20 15.87 9.21
CA SER A 654 6.95 15.58 10.45
C SER A 654 7.90 14.39 10.31
N CYS A 655 7.65 13.52 9.32
CA CYS A 655 8.48 12.37 8.98
C CYS A 655 9.10 12.52 7.59
N HIS A 656 8.32 12.95 6.60
CA HIS A 656 8.76 13.07 5.20
C HIS A 656 9.18 14.51 4.88
N PRO A 657 10.46 14.81 4.61
CA PRO A 657 10.88 16.19 4.33
C PRO A 657 10.15 16.76 3.10
N ASP A 658 9.79 18.03 3.16
CA ASP A 658 9.14 18.75 2.08
C ASP A 658 9.73 20.15 1.97
N ALA A 659 10.15 20.52 0.77
CA ALA A 659 10.68 21.85 0.44
C ALA A 659 9.60 22.75 -0.18
N GLY A 660 8.34 22.28 -0.20
CA GLY A 660 7.22 23.02 -0.71
C GLY A 660 6.96 24.30 0.08
N PRO A 661 6.44 25.36 -0.57
CA PRO A 661 6.13 26.65 0.05
C PRO A 661 5.07 26.56 1.15
N ASN A 662 4.24 25.51 1.12
CA ASN A 662 3.21 25.20 2.11
C ASN A 662 3.59 24.04 3.02
N ALA A 663 4.89 23.72 3.13
CA ALA A 663 5.36 22.71 4.07
C ALA A 663 5.03 23.13 5.51
N GLY A 664 4.56 22.17 6.31
CA GLY A 664 4.24 22.37 7.72
C GLY A 664 5.47 22.20 8.62
N VAL A 665 5.32 21.39 9.67
CA VAL A 665 6.43 21.08 10.60
C VAL A 665 7.59 20.39 9.88
N SER A 666 8.81 20.82 10.16
CA SER A 666 10.01 20.17 9.62
C SER A 666 10.19 18.75 10.16
N ALA A 667 10.71 17.85 9.33
CA ALA A 667 10.95 16.47 9.71
C ALA A 667 12.02 16.37 10.81
N LYS A 668 11.71 15.69 11.93
CA LYS A 668 12.63 15.59 13.08
C LYS A 668 13.90 14.77 12.78
N ASP A 669 13.76 13.66 12.05
CA ASP A 669 14.83 12.69 11.77
C ASP A 669 14.91 12.29 10.28
N GLY A 670 14.39 13.14 9.38
CA GLY A 670 14.06 12.84 7.98
C GLY A 670 15.22 12.49 7.02
N LYS A 671 16.45 12.26 7.51
CA LYS A 671 17.62 11.92 6.66
C LYS A 671 17.46 10.58 5.94
N ALA A 672 16.73 9.63 6.53
CA ALA A 672 16.54 8.29 5.94
C ALA A 672 15.27 8.14 5.09
N LEU A 673 14.27 9.02 5.27
CA LEU A 673 12.96 8.92 4.61
C LEU A 673 12.92 9.77 3.32
N LEU A 674 12.25 9.24 2.30
CA LEU A 674 12.01 9.96 1.04
C LEU A 674 11.26 11.27 1.31
N SER A 675 11.48 12.29 0.49
CA SER A 675 10.62 13.49 0.53
C SER A 675 9.15 13.11 0.36
N LEU A 676 8.25 13.97 0.84
CA LEU A 676 6.81 13.70 0.79
C LEU A 676 6.35 13.43 -0.65
N SER A 677 6.81 14.24 -1.60
CA SER A 677 6.52 14.05 -3.02
C SER A 677 7.07 12.72 -3.56
N ALA A 678 8.33 12.37 -3.28
CA ALA A 678 8.91 11.11 -3.75
C ALA A 678 8.24 9.88 -3.13
N ALA A 679 7.84 9.95 -1.86
CA ALA A 679 7.14 8.87 -1.16
C ALA A 679 5.75 8.61 -1.76
N ILE A 680 4.95 9.67 -1.96
CA ILE A 680 3.59 9.55 -2.51
C ILE A 680 3.65 9.08 -3.96
N HIS A 681 4.39 9.77 -4.83
CA HIS A 681 4.45 9.43 -6.25
C HIS A 681 5.12 8.06 -6.47
N GLY A 682 6.23 7.78 -5.76
CA GLY A 682 6.95 6.51 -5.88
C GLY A 682 6.12 5.31 -5.49
N PHE A 683 5.30 5.42 -4.44
CA PHE A 683 4.39 4.35 -4.04
C PHE A 683 3.24 4.16 -5.05
N HIS A 684 2.55 5.24 -5.41
CA HIS A 684 1.37 5.18 -6.27
C HIS A 684 1.68 4.82 -7.73
N ALA A 685 2.88 5.14 -8.23
CA ALA A 685 3.29 4.80 -9.59
C ALA A 685 3.18 3.30 -9.88
N SER A 686 3.40 2.42 -8.90
CA SER A 686 3.23 0.97 -9.10
C SER A 686 1.78 0.54 -9.34
N TYR A 687 0.82 1.28 -8.78
CA TYR A 687 -0.62 0.99 -8.86
C TYR A 687 -1.34 1.76 -9.98
N LEU A 688 -0.72 2.83 -10.48
CA LEU A 688 -1.31 3.73 -11.47
C LEU A 688 -0.54 3.75 -12.81
N ALA A 689 0.45 2.86 -12.96
CA ALA A 689 1.22 2.70 -14.19
C ALA A 689 0.31 2.38 -15.41
N GLY A 690 0.72 2.88 -16.58
CA GLY A 690 0.01 2.75 -17.85
C GLY A 690 -1.15 3.71 -18.05
N GLY A 691 -1.47 4.57 -17.06
CA GLY A 691 -2.53 5.57 -17.17
C GLY A 691 -2.11 6.87 -17.87
N ASP A 692 -3.08 7.67 -18.30
CA ASP A 692 -2.87 8.98 -18.92
C ASP A 692 -2.82 10.11 -17.85
N ALA A 693 -2.89 11.37 -18.30
CA ALA A 693 -2.92 12.53 -17.42
C ALA A 693 -4.08 12.53 -16.41
N LYS A 694 -5.16 11.78 -16.64
CA LYS A 694 -6.30 11.69 -15.71
C LYS A 694 -5.91 11.03 -14.39
N VAL A 695 -4.85 10.22 -14.38
CA VAL A 695 -4.29 9.67 -13.15
C VAL A 695 -3.84 10.79 -12.21
N CYS A 696 -3.23 11.86 -12.74
CA CYS A 696 -2.79 13.01 -11.94
C CYS A 696 -3.99 13.73 -11.31
N ALA A 697 -5.11 13.83 -12.04
CA ALA A 697 -6.35 14.47 -11.58
C ALA A 697 -7.06 13.71 -10.43
N ASN A 698 -6.62 12.49 -10.08
CA ASN A 698 -7.11 11.82 -8.88
C ASN A 698 -6.53 12.40 -7.58
N CYS A 699 -5.38 13.07 -7.67
CA CYS A 699 -4.63 13.60 -6.52
C CYS A 699 -4.43 15.12 -6.60
N HIS A 700 -4.45 15.69 -7.81
CA HIS A 700 -4.37 17.12 -8.06
C HIS A 700 -5.72 17.66 -8.50
N PRO A 701 -6.05 18.93 -8.18
CA PRO A 701 -7.36 19.52 -8.42
C PRO A 701 -7.55 19.96 -9.89
N THR A 702 -7.20 19.08 -10.83
CA THR A 702 -7.16 19.33 -12.29
C THR A 702 -8.23 18.54 -13.04
N ALA A 703 -9.15 17.87 -12.34
CA ALA A 703 -10.20 17.10 -12.98
C ALA A 703 -11.14 18.04 -13.76
N PRO A 704 -11.42 17.78 -15.05
CA PRO A 704 -12.33 18.63 -15.83
C PRO A 704 -13.75 18.68 -15.25
N ASP A 705 -14.19 17.59 -14.62
CA ASP A 705 -15.47 17.46 -13.91
C ASP A 705 -15.41 17.93 -12.44
N GLY A 706 -14.23 18.39 -11.99
CA GLY A 706 -13.99 18.89 -10.63
C GLY A 706 -14.45 20.33 -10.44
N VAL A 707 -14.55 20.76 -9.17
CA VAL A 707 -14.94 22.13 -8.81
C VAL A 707 -13.80 23.13 -9.02
N THR A 708 -12.55 22.65 -9.09
CA THR A 708 -11.38 23.53 -9.14
C THR A 708 -10.88 23.80 -10.54
N GLN A 709 -10.72 22.77 -11.37
CA GLN A 709 -10.18 22.91 -12.74
C GLN A 709 -8.87 23.71 -12.76
N ALA A 710 -7.89 23.31 -11.93
CA ALA A 710 -6.71 24.13 -11.63
C ALA A 710 -5.80 24.42 -12.83
N GLN A 711 -5.64 23.46 -13.75
CA GLN A 711 -4.95 23.67 -15.02
C GLN A 711 -5.94 24.28 -16.01
N ARG A 712 -5.82 25.59 -16.20
CA ARG A 712 -6.78 26.40 -16.96
C ARG A 712 -6.13 27.39 -17.89
N ASP A 713 -4.85 27.19 -18.19
CA ASP A 713 -4.07 28.08 -19.04
C ASP A 713 -4.16 27.71 -20.53
N ASN A 714 -3.52 28.52 -21.37
CA ASN A 714 -3.40 28.28 -22.81
C ASN A 714 -2.80 26.90 -23.16
N HIS A 715 -2.00 26.30 -22.28
CA HIS A 715 -1.49 24.94 -22.49
C HIS A 715 -2.65 23.93 -22.45
N SER A 716 -3.54 24.05 -21.47
CA SER A 716 -4.75 23.23 -21.37
C SER A 716 -5.61 23.34 -22.65
N ALA A 717 -5.83 24.58 -23.13
CA ALA A 717 -6.58 24.85 -24.37
C ALA A 717 -5.92 24.24 -25.62
N ALA A 718 -4.59 24.14 -25.65
CA ALA A 718 -3.82 23.50 -26.72
C ALA A 718 -3.70 21.97 -26.59
N GLY A 719 -4.37 21.35 -25.61
CA GLY A 719 -4.30 19.90 -25.35
C GLY A 719 -2.99 19.45 -24.68
N VAL A 720 -2.19 20.38 -24.16
CA VAL A 720 -0.99 20.08 -23.37
C VAL A 720 -1.41 19.76 -21.95
N THR A 721 -1.05 18.57 -21.49
CA THR A 721 -1.44 18.05 -20.18
C THR A 721 -0.24 17.99 -19.23
N CYS A 722 -0.49 17.64 -17.97
CA CYS A 722 0.55 17.46 -16.95
C CYS A 722 1.71 16.56 -17.42
N VAL A 723 1.44 15.52 -18.22
CA VAL A 723 2.47 14.55 -18.63
C VAL A 723 3.44 15.12 -19.68
N ASN A 724 3.03 16.15 -20.43
CA ASN A 724 3.91 16.84 -21.38
C ASN A 724 4.98 17.68 -20.66
N CYS A 725 4.72 18.11 -19.42
CA CYS A 725 5.65 18.91 -18.63
C CYS A 725 6.39 18.05 -17.59
N HIS A 726 5.65 17.23 -16.85
CA HIS A 726 6.17 16.48 -15.70
C HIS A 726 6.45 14.99 -15.99
N GLY A 727 6.04 14.48 -17.16
CA GLY A 727 6.10 13.06 -17.52
C GLY A 727 4.87 12.27 -17.06
N TYR A 728 4.72 11.04 -17.56
CA TYR A 728 3.73 10.11 -17.03
C TYR A 728 4.01 9.77 -15.56
N MET A 729 3.06 9.17 -14.85
CA MET A 729 3.21 8.87 -13.41
C MET A 729 4.51 8.11 -13.08
N GLU A 730 4.89 7.15 -13.91
CA GLU A 730 6.14 6.39 -13.78
C GLU A 730 7.38 7.26 -14.00
N ASP A 731 7.36 8.08 -15.05
CA ASP A 731 8.45 9.00 -15.39
C ASP A 731 8.67 10.04 -14.28
N HIS A 732 7.56 10.63 -13.80
CA HIS A 732 7.53 11.60 -12.72
C HIS A 732 8.09 11.00 -11.43
N ALA A 733 7.57 9.83 -11.03
CA ALA A 733 8.05 9.12 -9.85
C ALA A 733 9.53 8.77 -9.97
N LEU A 734 9.99 8.27 -11.12
CA LEU A 734 11.39 7.94 -11.37
C LEU A 734 12.30 9.17 -11.27
N SER A 735 11.88 10.33 -11.77
CA SER A 735 12.67 11.58 -11.66
C SER A 735 12.94 11.98 -10.20
N LEU A 736 11.93 11.82 -9.33
CA LEU A 736 12.03 12.09 -7.90
C LEU A 736 12.85 11.02 -7.18
N LEU A 737 12.54 9.74 -7.41
CA LEU A 737 13.21 8.62 -6.75
C LEU A 737 14.70 8.54 -7.12
N ARG A 738 15.07 8.89 -8.36
CA ARG A 738 16.48 8.95 -8.75
C ARG A 738 17.25 10.02 -7.99
N HIS A 739 16.65 11.19 -7.76
CA HIS A 739 17.26 12.21 -6.90
C HIS A 739 17.44 11.68 -5.47
N GLU A 740 16.41 11.08 -4.89
CA GLU A 740 16.45 10.50 -3.53
C GLU A 740 17.51 9.38 -3.40
N ARG A 741 17.68 8.55 -4.43
CA ARG A 741 18.71 7.52 -4.50
C ARG A 741 20.11 8.14 -4.49
N MET A 742 20.33 9.21 -5.26
CA MET A 742 21.62 9.91 -5.33
C MET A 742 22.03 10.54 -3.99
N VAL A 743 21.06 11.00 -3.20
CA VAL A 743 21.30 11.52 -1.84
C VAL A 743 21.30 10.42 -0.76
N GLY A 744 21.33 9.14 -1.17
CA GLY A 744 21.60 7.99 -0.29
C GLY A 744 20.38 7.31 0.34
N LYS A 745 19.15 7.61 -0.10
CA LYS A 745 17.94 7.04 0.50
C LYS A 745 17.56 5.69 -0.12
N LYS A 746 17.87 4.62 0.62
CA LYS A 746 17.66 3.21 0.21
C LYS A 746 16.23 2.85 -0.21
N ALA A 747 15.22 3.53 0.35
CA ALA A 747 13.82 3.27 0.01
C ALA A 747 13.52 3.55 -1.48
N ALA A 748 14.30 4.41 -2.13
CA ALA A 748 14.15 4.73 -3.54
C ALA A 748 14.37 3.49 -4.42
N ASP A 749 15.38 2.67 -4.13
CA ASP A 749 15.68 1.46 -4.93
C ASP A 749 14.49 0.48 -4.95
N TRP A 750 13.82 0.32 -3.80
CA TRP A 750 12.67 -0.56 -3.69
C TRP A 750 11.47 -0.04 -4.51
N LEU A 751 11.19 1.27 -4.48
CA LEU A 751 10.09 1.88 -5.22
C LEU A 751 10.38 2.02 -6.72
N MET A 752 11.64 2.14 -7.13
CA MET A 752 12.03 2.20 -8.54
C MET A 752 11.96 0.82 -9.21
N LYS A 753 12.20 -0.26 -8.47
CA LYS A 753 12.31 -1.63 -9.01
C LYS A 753 11.17 -2.07 -9.95
N PRO A 754 9.88 -1.80 -9.67
CA PRO A 754 8.79 -2.23 -10.55
C PRO A 754 8.44 -1.21 -11.66
N LEU A 755 9.14 -0.08 -11.76
CA LEU A 755 8.77 1.01 -12.66
C LEU A 755 9.60 0.95 -13.95
N THR A 756 8.92 1.18 -15.08
CA THR A 756 9.54 1.35 -16.39
C THR A 756 9.14 2.73 -16.92
N PRO A 757 10.09 3.56 -17.39
CA PRO A 757 9.75 4.86 -17.96
C PRO A 757 8.96 4.68 -19.26
N ARG A 758 8.21 5.71 -19.61
CA ARG A 758 7.37 5.75 -20.82
C ARG A 758 7.85 6.77 -21.83
N SER A 759 8.49 7.84 -21.35
CA SER A 759 8.95 8.94 -22.21
C SER A 759 10.41 8.80 -22.65
N VAL A 760 11.16 7.85 -22.07
CA VAL A 760 12.58 7.55 -22.40
C VAL A 760 12.83 6.05 -22.40
N ALA A 761 13.95 5.60 -22.98
CA ALA A 761 14.23 4.19 -23.19
C ALA A 761 14.57 3.42 -21.90
N ALA A 762 15.34 4.02 -21.00
CA ALA A 762 15.76 3.37 -19.77
C ALA A 762 15.64 4.28 -18.54
N VAL A 763 15.58 3.67 -17.36
CA VAL A 763 15.55 4.40 -16.07
C VAL A 763 16.77 5.32 -15.93
N SER A 764 17.93 4.92 -16.49
CA SER A 764 19.16 5.74 -16.53
C SER A 764 19.01 7.04 -17.31
N ASP A 765 18.01 7.16 -18.18
CA ASP A 765 17.80 8.32 -19.06
C ASP A 765 16.84 9.34 -18.43
N VAL A 766 16.13 8.97 -17.35
CA VAL A 766 15.25 9.86 -16.59
C VAL A 766 16.09 10.79 -15.70
N LYS A 767 16.29 12.04 -16.06
CA LYS A 767 17.07 13.00 -15.27
C LYS A 767 16.47 13.19 -13.87
N PRO A 768 17.29 13.08 -12.81
CA PRO A 768 16.84 13.26 -11.43
C PRO A 768 16.41 14.72 -11.20
N ARG A 769 15.42 14.93 -10.33
CA ARG A 769 15.02 16.28 -9.88
C ARG A 769 14.69 16.32 -8.39
N ALA A 770 15.09 17.39 -7.72
CA ALA A 770 14.65 17.70 -6.37
C ALA A 770 13.23 18.32 -6.41
N ALA A 771 12.28 17.71 -5.69
CA ALA A 771 10.92 18.24 -5.58
C ALA A 771 10.92 19.71 -5.16
N TRP A 772 10.08 20.54 -5.79
CA TRP A 772 9.91 21.98 -5.53
C TRP A 772 11.10 22.89 -5.85
N MET A 773 12.30 22.34 -6.00
CA MET A 773 13.53 23.07 -6.33
C MET A 773 13.84 22.99 -7.83
N GLN A 774 13.45 21.90 -8.47
CA GLN A 774 13.68 21.62 -9.88
C GLN A 774 12.37 21.16 -10.53
N GLU A 775 11.80 22.03 -11.35
CA GLU A 775 10.52 21.84 -12.04
C GLU A 775 10.70 22.04 -13.56
N PRO A 776 9.70 21.73 -14.40
CA PRO A 776 9.80 21.93 -15.84
C PRO A 776 10.14 23.39 -16.20
N ASP A 777 11.14 23.58 -17.06
CA ASP A 777 11.54 24.91 -17.54
C ASP A 777 10.77 25.29 -18.81
N CYS A 778 10.06 26.42 -18.78
CA CYS A 778 9.27 26.91 -19.91
C CYS A 778 10.12 27.14 -21.17
N LEU A 779 11.39 27.53 -21.03
CA LEU A 779 12.29 27.75 -22.18
C LEU A 779 12.72 26.47 -22.87
N THR A 780 12.40 25.29 -22.33
CA THR A 780 12.61 24.02 -23.03
C THR A 780 11.77 23.97 -24.31
N CYS A 781 10.52 24.43 -24.21
CA CYS A 781 9.56 24.48 -25.32
C CYS A 781 9.53 25.85 -25.98
N HIS A 782 9.62 26.92 -25.19
CA HIS A 782 9.61 28.31 -25.63
C HIS A 782 11.04 28.84 -25.82
N LYS A 783 11.83 28.16 -26.68
CA LYS A 783 13.19 28.62 -27.00
C LYS A 783 13.11 30.01 -27.62
N ASP A 784 13.94 30.91 -27.10
CA ASP A 784 13.96 32.33 -27.48
C ASP A 784 12.56 32.99 -27.41
N PHE A 785 11.71 32.52 -26.46
CA PHE A 785 10.33 32.99 -26.27
C PHE A 785 9.39 32.77 -27.46
N MET A 786 9.74 31.87 -28.38
CA MET A 786 8.89 31.52 -29.51
C MET A 786 7.74 30.58 -29.12
N LEU A 787 6.76 30.46 -30.03
CA LEU A 787 5.73 29.43 -29.91
C LEU A 787 6.35 28.03 -30.04
N PRO A 788 5.93 27.07 -29.21
CA PRO A 788 6.47 25.73 -29.24
C PRO A 788 5.91 24.94 -30.45
N GLY A 789 6.66 23.95 -30.91
CA GLY A 789 6.16 23.00 -31.92
C GLY A 789 5.05 22.09 -31.39
N THR A 790 4.32 21.43 -32.28
CA THR A 790 3.14 20.58 -31.99
C THR A 790 3.40 19.38 -31.07
N HIS A 791 4.66 18.98 -30.90
CA HIS A 791 5.08 17.86 -30.05
C HIS A 791 6.07 18.27 -28.97
N ALA A 792 6.09 19.56 -28.60
CA ALA A 792 6.98 20.05 -27.57
C ALA A 792 6.67 19.40 -26.20
N THR A 793 7.72 19.03 -25.49
CA THR A 793 7.66 18.45 -24.15
C THR A 793 8.76 19.06 -23.30
N ALA A 794 8.41 19.46 -22.08
CA ALA A 794 9.37 19.94 -21.10
C ALA A 794 9.88 18.80 -20.20
N PHE A 795 9.28 17.61 -20.31
CA PHE A 795 9.72 16.46 -19.54
C PHE A 795 11.22 16.19 -19.73
N ASN A 796 11.87 15.78 -18.64
CA ASN A 796 13.30 15.44 -18.61
C ASN A 796 14.25 16.65 -18.78
N THR A 797 13.73 17.87 -18.66
CA THR A 797 14.52 19.11 -18.58
C THR A 797 14.00 19.96 -17.44
N TRP A 798 14.85 20.14 -16.44
CA TRP A 798 14.47 20.79 -15.18
C TRP A 798 15.24 22.09 -15.02
N THR A 799 14.64 23.05 -14.34
CA THR A 799 15.36 24.23 -13.87
C THR A 799 16.56 23.83 -13.00
N ALA A 800 17.62 24.63 -13.01
CA ALA A 800 18.81 24.33 -12.22
C ALA A 800 18.52 24.43 -10.71
N ASN A 801 17.69 25.39 -10.31
CA ASN A 801 17.28 25.64 -8.93
C ASN A 801 15.99 26.50 -8.88
N ALA A 802 15.58 26.86 -7.66
CA ALA A 802 14.36 27.59 -7.40
C ALA A 802 14.30 28.99 -8.05
N THR A 803 15.42 29.68 -8.29
CA THR A 803 15.39 31.06 -8.86
C THR A 803 15.01 31.07 -10.34
N GLN A 804 15.21 29.96 -11.04
CA GLN A 804 14.88 29.82 -12.46
C GLN A 804 13.44 29.36 -12.72
N LEU A 805 12.69 29.01 -11.66
CA LEU A 805 11.28 28.66 -11.77
C LEU A 805 10.50 29.82 -12.38
N PHE A 806 9.52 29.51 -13.24
CA PHE A 806 8.68 30.53 -13.89
C PHE A 806 8.09 31.53 -12.88
N ARG A 807 7.62 31.04 -11.72
CA ARG A 807 7.09 31.89 -10.63
C ARG A 807 8.09 32.88 -10.02
N ASN A 808 9.39 32.60 -10.12
CA ASN A 808 10.45 33.40 -9.52
C ASN A 808 11.24 34.21 -10.57
N ARG A 809 11.01 33.94 -11.87
CA ARG A 809 11.74 34.57 -12.97
C ARG A 809 11.21 35.97 -13.24
N LYS A 810 12.10 36.86 -13.66
CA LYS A 810 11.79 38.22 -14.12
C LYS A 810 12.16 38.37 -15.61
N GLU A 811 11.57 39.37 -16.25
CA GLU A 811 11.99 39.80 -17.60
C GLU A 811 13.42 40.36 -17.60
N TYR A 812 13.99 40.62 -18.78
CA TYR A 812 15.42 40.87 -18.98
C TYR A 812 15.95 42.12 -18.27
N THR A 813 15.11 43.12 -17.99
CA THR A 813 15.52 44.29 -17.18
C THR A 813 15.57 44.00 -15.68
N GLY A 814 15.07 42.84 -15.25
CA GLY A 814 15.05 42.39 -13.85
C GLY A 814 14.05 43.12 -12.97
N ASN A 815 13.12 43.87 -13.58
CA ASN A 815 12.16 44.73 -12.89
C ASN A 815 10.84 44.01 -12.64
N VAL A 816 10.31 43.31 -13.63
CA VAL A 816 8.94 42.74 -13.58
C VAL A 816 8.98 41.21 -13.56
N PRO A 817 8.30 40.54 -12.61
CA PRO A 817 8.15 39.08 -12.62
C PRO A 817 7.37 38.59 -13.85
N CYS A 818 7.78 37.46 -14.43
CA CYS A 818 7.08 36.87 -15.58
C CYS A 818 5.60 36.60 -15.26
N ALA A 819 5.30 36.16 -14.03
CA ALA A 819 3.94 35.87 -13.59
C ALA A 819 3.03 37.12 -13.49
N ALA A 820 3.60 38.33 -13.36
CA ALA A 820 2.81 39.56 -13.37
C ALA A 820 2.21 39.81 -14.76
N CYS A 821 3.00 39.60 -15.83
CA CYS A 821 2.53 39.83 -17.20
C CYS A 821 1.79 38.62 -17.78
N HIS A 822 2.24 37.41 -17.46
CA HIS A 822 1.75 36.18 -18.07
C HIS A 822 0.77 35.39 -17.21
N GLY A 823 0.55 35.76 -15.95
CA GLY A 823 -0.25 34.98 -15.00
C GLY A 823 0.54 33.88 -14.28
N SER A 824 -0.09 33.28 -13.27
CA SER A 824 0.53 32.27 -12.39
C SER A 824 0.76 30.93 -13.09
N PRO A 825 1.65 30.04 -12.57
CA PRO A 825 1.76 28.66 -13.07
C PRO A 825 0.40 27.96 -13.16
N HIS A 826 0.15 27.23 -14.25
CA HIS A 826 -1.12 26.56 -14.58
C HIS A 826 -2.33 27.49 -14.83
N ALA A 827 -2.11 28.80 -14.79
CA ALA A 827 -3.09 29.85 -15.00
C ALA A 827 -2.52 30.98 -15.88
N THR A 828 -1.59 30.64 -16.77
CA THR A 828 -1.01 31.61 -17.70
C THR A 828 -2.05 32.09 -18.72
N PHE A 829 -2.02 33.38 -19.04
CA PHE A 829 -3.03 34.02 -19.88
C PHE A 829 -2.92 33.54 -21.34
N VAL A 830 -4.02 33.32 -22.04
CA VAL A 830 -5.42 33.48 -21.60
C VAL A 830 -5.85 32.26 -20.79
N ALA A 831 -6.33 32.49 -19.58
CA ALA A 831 -6.77 31.42 -18.68
C ALA A 831 -8.30 31.29 -18.70
N VAL A 832 -8.84 30.08 -18.83
CA VAL A 832 -10.28 29.83 -18.96
C VAL A 832 -10.67 28.56 -18.18
N ASN A 833 -11.70 28.70 -17.35
CA ASN A 833 -12.43 27.59 -16.71
C ASN A 833 -13.91 28.00 -16.50
N ASP A 834 -14.69 27.16 -15.84
CA ASP A 834 -16.13 27.38 -15.68
C ASP A 834 -16.51 28.59 -14.80
N TYR A 835 -15.55 29.19 -14.08
CA TYR A 835 -15.78 30.42 -13.30
C TYR A 835 -15.79 31.68 -14.17
N GLY A 836 -15.42 31.58 -15.45
CA GLY A 836 -15.47 32.69 -16.41
C GLY A 836 -14.11 33.29 -16.77
N VAL A 837 -14.08 34.10 -17.81
CA VAL A 837 -12.84 34.66 -18.37
C VAL A 837 -12.29 35.78 -17.49
N ASP A 838 -13.16 36.59 -16.87
CA ASP A 838 -12.75 37.80 -16.14
C ASP A 838 -11.89 37.49 -14.92
N ILE A 839 -12.36 36.58 -14.05
CA ILE A 839 -11.66 36.16 -12.83
C ILE A 839 -10.28 35.54 -13.11
N ASN A 840 -10.11 34.97 -14.30
CA ASN A 840 -8.91 34.28 -14.69
C ASN A 840 -7.90 35.18 -15.41
N ASN A 841 -8.28 36.38 -15.86
CA ASN A 841 -7.44 37.26 -16.68
C ASN A 841 -7.42 38.71 -16.16
N ILE A 842 -7.54 38.90 -14.84
CA ILE A 842 -7.74 40.20 -14.19
C ILE A 842 -6.84 41.33 -14.73
N PRO A 843 -5.49 41.19 -14.83
CA PRO A 843 -4.64 42.27 -15.33
C PRO A 843 -4.96 42.66 -16.78
N GLY A 844 -5.17 41.68 -17.67
CA GLY A 844 -5.53 41.96 -19.05
C GLY A 844 -6.90 42.65 -19.16
N MET A 845 -7.87 42.14 -18.40
CA MET A 845 -9.22 42.74 -18.38
C MET A 845 -9.22 44.16 -17.83
N GLN A 846 -8.49 44.44 -16.74
CA GLN A 846 -8.48 45.77 -16.11
C GLN A 846 -7.74 46.80 -16.97
N TYR A 847 -6.58 46.44 -17.53
CA TYR A 847 -5.68 47.41 -18.14
C TYR A 847 -5.77 47.48 -19.67
N MET A 848 -6.15 46.38 -20.32
CA MET A 848 -6.27 46.32 -21.78
C MET A 848 -7.72 46.20 -22.25
N GLY A 849 -8.66 45.81 -21.38
CA GLY A 849 -10.06 45.55 -21.73
C GLY A 849 -10.30 44.20 -22.42
N VAL A 850 -9.25 43.37 -22.55
CA VAL A 850 -9.28 42.06 -23.22
C VAL A 850 -8.41 41.06 -22.46
N PRO A 851 -8.76 39.76 -22.44
CA PRO A 851 -7.93 38.77 -21.77
C PRO A 851 -6.64 38.56 -22.56
N GLY A 852 -5.49 38.53 -21.86
CA GLY A 852 -4.21 38.31 -22.52
C GLY A 852 -3.01 38.68 -21.66
N VAL A 853 -1.83 38.39 -22.19
CA VAL A 853 -0.56 38.81 -21.59
C VAL A 853 -0.49 40.33 -21.57
N VAL A 854 -0.14 40.93 -20.43
CA VAL A 854 -0.04 42.38 -20.28
C VAL A 854 0.98 42.94 -21.28
N GLY A 855 0.57 43.94 -22.07
CA GLY A 855 1.38 44.54 -23.13
C GLY A 855 1.23 43.88 -24.50
N SER A 856 0.51 42.76 -24.62
CA SER A 856 0.21 42.15 -25.92
C SER A 856 -0.67 43.05 -26.80
N GLY A 857 -0.60 42.85 -28.13
CA GLY A 857 -1.38 43.66 -29.07
C GLY A 857 -0.92 45.12 -29.17
N LYS A 858 0.38 45.37 -28.98
CA LYS A 858 1.01 46.72 -28.95
C LYS A 858 0.47 47.62 -27.83
N ARG A 859 -0.10 47.04 -26.77
CA ARG A 859 -0.62 47.77 -25.60
C ARG A 859 0.48 48.15 -24.60
N CYS A 860 1.59 48.69 -25.09
CA CYS A 860 2.68 49.21 -24.25
C CYS A 860 2.23 50.44 -23.44
N ASP A 861 1.16 51.13 -23.90
CA ASP A 861 0.48 52.25 -23.24
C ASP A 861 0.01 51.92 -21.81
N VAL A 862 -0.14 50.64 -21.46
CA VAL A 862 -0.47 50.21 -20.09
C VAL A 862 0.59 50.68 -19.09
N CYS A 863 1.87 50.64 -19.45
CA CYS A 863 2.98 51.05 -18.59
C CYS A 863 3.63 52.35 -19.06
N HIS A 864 3.79 52.53 -20.37
CA HIS A 864 4.50 53.64 -20.98
C HIS A 864 3.54 54.79 -21.32
N THR A 865 3.99 56.03 -21.14
CA THR A 865 3.19 57.23 -21.47
C THR A 865 3.39 57.71 -22.91
N VAL A 866 4.26 57.03 -23.67
CA VAL A 866 4.52 57.29 -25.10
C VAL A 866 4.40 55.99 -25.89
N GLU A 867 4.16 56.11 -27.20
CA GLU A 867 4.24 54.99 -28.11
C GLU A 867 5.69 54.50 -28.21
N MET A 868 5.89 53.20 -28.06
CA MET A 868 7.21 52.59 -28.10
C MET A 868 7.53 52.14 -29.53
N GLU A 869 8.43 52.84 -30.21
CA GLU A 869 8.92 52.47 -31.53
C GLU A 869 10.15 51.55 -31.41
N GLY A 870 10.01 50.28 -31.83
CA GLY A 870 11.14 49.37 -32.09
C GLY A 870 12.04 49.04 -30.88
N GLY A 871 11.69 48.00 -30.11
CA GLY A 871 12.60 47.44 -29.10
C GLY A 871 12.00 46.28 -28.30
N GLU A 872 12.66 45.13 -28.34
CA GLU A 872 12.31 43.95 -27.52
C GLU A 872 13.09 43.96 -26.20
N VAL A 873 12.82 44.97 -25.36
CA VAL A 873 13.62 45.25 -24.15
C VAL A 873 13.34 44.26 -23.01
N HIS A 874 12.11 43.74 -22.91
CA HIS A 874 11.74 42.81 -21.83
C HIS A 874 12.12 41.37 -22.13
N HIS A 875 11.98 40.92 -23.38
CA HIS A 875 12.56 39.69 -23.91
C HIS A 875 12.37 39.65 -25.44
N PRO A 876 13.15 38.83 -26.17
CA PRO A 876 12.95 38.61 -27.59
C PRO A 876 11.54 38.10 -27.92
N ASN A 877 11.07 38.36 -29.13
CA ASN A 877 9.76 37.93 -29.66
C ASN A 877 8.55 38.36 -28.81
N MET A 878 8.68 39.46 -28.05
CA MET A 878 7.58 40.00 -27.23
C MET A 878 6.55 40.79 -28.06
N VAL A 879 7.00 41.41 -29.16
CA VAL A 879 6.13 42.11 -30.10
C VAL A 879 5.88 41.18 -31.28
N LYS A 880 4.62 40.83 -31.52
CA LYS A 880 4.23 40.09 -32.74
C LYS A 880 3.83 41.11 -33.81
N GLU A 881 4.28 40.88 -35.04
CA GLU A 881 3.82 41.63 -36.23
C GLU A 881 2.32 41.48 -36.47
#